data_AF-A0A817SD22-F1
#
_entry.id   AF-A0A817SD22-F1
#
_cell.length_a   1.000
_cell.length_b   1.000
_cell.length_c   1.000
_cell.angle_alpha   90.00
_cell.angle_beta   90.00
_cell.angle_gamma   90.00
#
_symmetry.space_group_name_H-M   'P 1'
#
loop_
_entity.id
_entity.type
_entity.pdbx_description
1 polymer ?
#
loop_
_entity_poly.entity_id
_entity_poly.type
_entity_poly.pdbx_seq_one_letter_code
_entity_poly.pdbx_strand_id
1 'polypeptide(L)'
;MDKKPSKTSAASVASTEKATTISTATITLHNTAVSLHNTWASLHNVRRVLQNFLLIWLDANIDESQEDFKNSLVHLRHIVASITTFTDVQNCTDFLREIEAEKVFMIVSGSLGQDIVPEIYTWPQLHSIYVFCNNQSMHEQWAKKILKIKGVHTNIESICKALQNDSARCDRALISISFRGIDATFMYTQLIKEALLEIDDDGDGDNKSIREFAEYCRLQNDIATDEIESVEREYHQHTPIWWYTAPFFIYSMLNRGLRLLDVDIILKMGFFIRHLHRQIEQLHCEQQSKVTTAKVLTVYRGQGLSLQDFEKVKQTKGGLMSFNNFLSTSRDRDLSLNAFARPAALQDPDSVGVLFVMIIDPKLCAASSTPYASVNNLSFFSDEGSEILFSTHTIFRIDQIKHIEDHDTERLWQVNLTFTGNNDHDLNALTAHMRKELSWTKGWSRLGDILIKMGHSAKAEQLYQILIENAHEANDRANYNYQLGLAYSNMGEYSKALTSHQQALDIRKKSLPPNHPDLATSYNTIGLVYSNMGEYSKALTSHQQALDIRKKSLPPNHPDLATSYNTIGLVYSNRGEYSKALSFYERALDIRQKILPPTHPDIATSYNNIGLIYSNMGEYTKALSFYEQALHIRQNILPPNHPDLATSYNTIGLVHSNMGDYAKALSFYEQALDICQKTLPPNHPDFAQSYNNIGWVHSNMSKYSKALSCYKRALDIRQKILSPNHPDLATSYSNIGKVYSEMGEYSKALTSHTRALDIYKKTFPPDHPDFAQSYNNIAMAYQNMGEYAKALPLLERALDICQKSLPPNHPNFAQSYKNMGMVYQNMGNYKKALSFFERALNINEKILPPSHPHIALLRSSIECVKKKM
;
A
#
# COMPACT_ATOMS: atom_id res chain seq x y z
N MET A 1 7.52 -66.34 39.70
CA MET A 1 6.23 -65.62 39.66
C MET A 1 6.01 -65.19 38.21
N ASP A 2 5.57 -66.07 37.30
CA ASP A 2 4.29 -66.82 37.23
C ASP A 2 3.12 -65.89 36.86
N LYS A 3 2.26 -66.17 35.85
CA LYS A 3 2.07 -67.38 35.03
C LYS A 3 1.47 -67.08 33.64
N LYS A 4 1.58 -68.05 32.72
CA LYS A 4 0.83 -68.20 31.44
C LYS A 4 -0.36 -69.18 31.66
N PRO A 5 -1.27 -69.51 30.70
CA PRO A 5 -1.62 -68.89 29.40
C PRO A 5 -3.16 -68.92 29.07
N SER A 6 -3.52 -68.83 27.78
CA SER A 6 -4.70 -69.39 27.04
C SER A 6 -5.82 -68.40 26.64
N LYS A 7 -6.06 -68.23 25.32
CA LYS A 7 -7.08 -68.88 24.42
C LYS A 7 -8.44 -68.15 24.46
N THR A 8 -9.18 -67.89 23.37
CA THR A 8 -9.03 -68.03 21.89
C THR A 8 -9.92 -66.91 21.26
N SER A 9 -10.10 -66.64 19.95
CA SER A 9 -9.92 -67.29 18.62
C SER A 9 -10.00 -66.17 17.54
N ALA A 10 -10.03 -66.32 16.21
CA ALA A 10 -9.47 -67.23 15.19
C ALA A 10 -10.19 -66.97 13.83
N ALA A 11 -9.52 -66.30 12.88
CA ALA A 11 -9.78 -66.27 11.42
C ALA A 11 -8.53 -65.60 10.76
N SER A 12 -7.76 -66.16 9.82
CA SER A 12 -7.99 -66.87 8.54
C SER A 12 -8.35 -65.93 7.37
N VAL A 13 -7.65 -65.91 6.22
CA VAL A 13 -6.42 -66.65 5.85
C VAL A 13 -5.61 -65.98 4.71
N ALA A 14 -4.27 -66.06 4.85
CA ALA A 14 -3.17 -66.09 3.87
C ALA A 14 -3.19 -65.41 2.48
N SER A 15 -2.04 -64.81 2.13
CA SER A 15 -1.30 -65.16 0.90
C SER A 15 0.22 -64.83 0.98
N THR A 16 1.03 -65.88 1.03
CA THR A 16 2.47 -65.94 0.70
C THR A 16 2.61 -66.58 -0.70
N GLU A 17 3.72 -66.54 -1.46
CA GLU A 17 5.10 -66.07 -1.29
C GLU A 17 5.78 -65.85 -2.67
N LYS A 18 6.97 -65.24 -2.72
CA LYS A 18 8.09 -65.37 -3.74
C LYS A 18 7.74 -65.34 -5.26
N ALA A 19 8.27 -64.40 -6.05
CA ALA A 19 9.64 -64.37 -6.61
C ALA A 19 9.99 -65.63 -7.46
N THR A 20 10.49 -65.52 -8.70
CA THR A 20 11.91 -65.13 -9.01
C THR A 20 12.11 -64.85 -10.53
N THR A 21 13.20 -64.14 -10.86
CA THR A 21 13.98 -64.13 -12.15
C THR A 21 13.68 -63.07 -13.22
N ILE A 22 14.78 -62.52 -13.75
CA ILE A 22 14.95 -61.38 -14.67
C ILE A 22 15.32 -61.88 -16.08
N SER A 23 15.27 -60.98 -17.09
CA SER A 23 15.85 -61.09 -18.46
C SER A 23 15.03 -61.92 -19.45
N THR A 24 14.18 -61.34 -20.30
CA THR A 24 14.51 -60.46 -21.44
C THR A 24 13.29 -59.59 -21.85
N ALA A 25 13.34 -58.51 -22.63
CA ALA A 25 14.33 -57.53 -23.08
C ALA A 25 13.66 -56.69 -24.20
N THR A 26 13.48 -55.38 -23.99
CA THR A 26 13.75 -54.35 -25.01
C THR A 26 12.95 -54.31 -26.34
N ILE A 27 11.63 -54.59 -26.37
CA ILE A 27 10.78 -54.23 -27.54
C ILE A 27 9.50 -53.46 -27.15
N THR A 28 8.82 -53.81 -26.05
CA THR A 28 7.42 -53.40 -25.79
C THR A 28 7.22 -52.06 -25.07
N LEU A 29 8.22 -51.17 -24.99
CA LEU A 29 8.12 -49.87 -24.30
C LEU A 29 8.12 -48.63 -25.21
N HIS A 30 8.42 -48.76 -26.50
CA HIS A 30 8.39 -47.63 -27.43
C HIS A 30 6.96 -47.34 -27.93
N ASN A 31 6.17 -48.38 -28.21
CA ASN A 31 4.84 -48.23 -28.82
C ASN A 31 3.77 -47.70 -27.85
N THR A 32 3.92 -47.87 -26.53
CA THR A 32 3.00 -47.30 -25.53
C THR A 32 3.24 -45.81 -25.32
N ALA A 33 4.51 -45.37 -25.26
CA ALA A 33 4.86 -43.96 -25.20
C ALA A 33 4.37 -43.21 -26.45
N VAL A 34 4.63 -43.74 -27.65
CA VAL A 34 4.15 -43.15 -28.92
C VAL A 34 2.62 -43.18 -29.01
N SER A 35 1.93 -44.19 -28.48
CA SER A 35 0.47 -44.24 -28.45
C SER A 35 -0.14 -43.12 -27.60
N LEU A 36 0.39 -42.90 -26.39
CA LEU A 36 -0.07 -41.81 -25.50
C LEU A 36 0.32 -40.42 -26.04
N HIS A 37 1.49 -40.28 -26.64
CA HIS A 37 1.90 -39.03 -27.28
C HIS A 37 1.00 -38.70 -28.48
N ASN A 38 0.56 -39.70 -29.25
CA ASN A 38 -0.37 -39.53 -30.37
C ASN A 38 -1.81 -39.21 -29.93
N THR A 39 -2.31 -39.74 -28.81
CA THR A 39 -3.64 -39.33 -28.31
C THR A 39 -3.63 -37.88 -27.83
N TRP A 40 -2.56 -37.44 -27.14
CA TRP A 40 -2.39 -36.03 -26.77
C TRP A 40 -2.17 -35.12 -27.99
N ALA A 41 -1.43 -35.57 -29.01
CA ALA A 41 -1.30 -34.84 -30.27
C ALA A 41 -2.65 -34.70 -31.02
N SER A 42 -3.53 -35.70 -30.95
CA SER A 42 -4.86 -35.66 -31.58
C SER A 42 -5.85 -34.70 -30.89
N LEU A 43 -5.59 -34.29 -29.65
CA LEU A 43 -6.42 -33.36 -28.87
C LEU A 43 -5.95 -31.89 -28.98
N HIS A 44 -5.56 -31.49 -30.18
CA HIS A 44 -5.24 -30.10 -30.52
C HIS A 44 -6.48 -29.18 -30.46
N ASN A 45 -6.83 -28.66 -29.27
CA ASN A 45 -7.37 -27.30 -29.09
C ASN A 45 -7.57 -26.81 -27.64
N VAL A 46 -7.51 -27.68 -26.61
CA VAL A 46 -7.63 -27.19 -25.21
C VAL A 46 -6.36 -26.42 -24.83
N ARG A 47 -6.49 -25.11 -24.61
CA ARG A 47 -5.38 -24.18 -24.37
C ARG A 47 -5.72 -23.20 -23.24
N ARG A 48 -4.98 -23.29 -22.13
CA ARG A 48 -4.74 -22.22 -21.13
C ARG A 48 -5.98 -21.37 -20.76
N VAL A 49 -6.74 -21.78 -19.77
CA VAL A 49 -7.70 -20.89 -19.08
C VAL A 49 -6.90 -19.86 -18.28
N LEU A 50 -7.12 -18.55 -18.53
CA LEU A 50 -6.29 -17.47 -17.97
C LEU A 50 -7.10 -16.21 -17.57
N GLN A 51 -7.51 -16.22 -16.29
CA GLN A 51 -7.66 -15.09 -15.36
C GLN A 51 -8.40 -13.80 -15.75
N ASN A 52 -9.28 -13.36 -14.85
CA ASN A 52 -9.58 -11.98 -14.41
C ASN A 52 -9.73 -10.80 -15.40
N PHE A 53 -9.67 -10.99 -16.72
CA PHE A 53 -10.02 -9.96 -17.67
C PHE A 53 -11.53 -9.76 -17.70
N LEU A 54 -11.96 -8.53 -18.02
CA LEU A 54 -13.37 -8.24 -18.28
C LEU A 54 -13.62 -8.31 -19.79
N LEU A 55 -14.53 -9.18 -20.22
CA LEU A 55 -15.00 -9.24 -21.60
C LEU A 55 -16.35 -8.52 -21.74
N ILE A 56 -16.36 -7.42 -22.46
CA ILE A 56 -17.60 -6.71 -22.84
C ILE A 56 -18.08 -7.24 -24.19
N TRP A 57 -19.36 -7.60 -24.31
CA TRP A 57 -20.00 -7.89 -25.61
C TRP A 57 -21.10 -6.87 -25.88
N LEU A 58 -20.87 -5.99 -26.86
CA LEU A 58 -21.82 -4.99 -27.34
C LEU A 58 -22.41 -5.39 -28.69
N ASP A 59 -23.67 -5.82 -28.72
CA ASP A 59 -24.43 -6.07 -29.95
C ASP A 59 -25.92 -5.77 -29.70
N ALA A 60 -26.54 -4.98 -30.58
CA ALA A 60 -27.95 -4.61 -30.52
C ALA A 60 -28.90 -5.82 -30.60
N ASN A 61 -28.41 -6.97 -31.05
CA ASN A 61 -29.19 -8.20 -31.27
C ASN A 61 -28.98 -9.25 -30.15
N ILE A 62 -28.41 -8.89 -28.99
CA ILE A 62 -28.29 -9.82 -27.86
C ILE A 62 -29.68 -10.17 -27.33
N ASP A 63 -30.03 -11.45 -27.45
CA ASP A 63 -31.22 -12.08 -26.87
C ASP A 63 -30.78 -13.25 -25.99
N GLU A 64 -30.86 -13.07 -24.68
CA GLU A 64 -30.46 -14.07 -23.68
C GLU A 64 -31.34 -15.33 -23.68
N SER A 65 -32.44 -15.36 -24.45
CA SER A 65 -33.25 -16.56 -24.65
C SER A 65 -32.66 -17.51 -25.71
N GLN A 66 -31.88 -17.01 -26.67
CA GLN A 66 -31.34 -17.80 -27.79
C GLN A 66 -30.34 -18.86 -27.34
N GLU A 67 -30.43 -20.05 -27.94
CA GLU A 67 -29.56 -21.18 -27.61
C GLU A 67 -28.14 -20.99 -28.19
N ASP A 68 -28.02 -20.46 -29.42
CA ASP A 68 -26.72 -20.12 -30.02
C ASP A 68 -25.96 -19.03 -29.23
N PHE A 69 -26.67 -18.08 -28.63
CA PHE A 69 -26.07 -17.07 -27.77
C PHE A 69 -25.59 -17.67 -26.44
N LYS A 70 -26.37 -18.56 -25.82
CA LYS A 70 -25.95 -19.32 -24.62
C LYS A 70 -24.73 -20.19 -24.93
N ASN A 71 -24.73 -20.90 -26.04
CA ASN A 71 -23.58 -21.71 -26.50
C ASN A 71 -22.35 -20.84 -26.76
N SER A 72 -22.53 -19.63 -27.32
CA SER A 72 -21.45 -18.65 -27.50
C SER A 72 -20.89 -18.15 -26.17
N LEU A 73 -21.75 -17.81 -25.20
CA LEU A 73 -21.33 -17.44 -23.84
C LEU A 73 -20.63 -18.59 -23.11
N VAL A 74 -21.07 -19.84 -23.30
CA VAL A 74 -20.38 -21.02 -22.75
C VAL A 74 -18.96 -21.11 -23.31
N HIS A 75 -18.77 -21.01 -24.63
CA HIS A 75 -17.43 -21.04 -25.23
C HIS A 75 -16.54 -19.88 -24.76
N LEU A 76 -17.09 -18.68 -24.59
CA LEU A 76 -16.33 -17.54 -24.06
C LEU A 76 -15.97 -17.69 -22.56
N ARG A 77 -16.85 -18.29 -21.74
CA ARG A 77 -16.61 -18.53 -20.31
C ARG A 77 -15.51 -19.57 -20.03
N HIS A 78 -15.19 -20.43 -21.00
CA HIS A 78 -13.99 -21.28 -20.96
C HIS A 78 -12.67 -20.48 -21.20
N ILE A 79 -12.75 -19.16 -21.40
CA ILE A 79 -11.60 -18.31 -21.77
C ILE A 79 -11.50 -17.10 -20.84
N VAL A 80 -12.63 -16.47 -20.50
CA VAL A 80 -12.70 -15.28 -19.63
C VAL A 80 -13.81 -15.44 -18.60
N ALA A 81 -13.47 -15.33 -17.32
CA ALA A 81 -14.39 -15.57 -16.21
C ALA A 81 -15.49 -14.49 -16.06
N SER A 82 -15.19 -13.23 -16.40
CA SER A 82 -16.15 -12.12 -16.33
C SER A 82 -16.57 -11.66 -17.72
N ILE A 83 -17.87 -11.80 -18.02
CA ILE A 83 -18.48 -11.33 -19.27
C ILE A 83 -19.66 -10.41 -18.92
N THR A 84 -19.70 -9.22 -19.53
CA THR A 84 -20.82 -8.28 -19.40
C THR A 84 -21.37 -7.90 -20.77
N THR A 85 -22.69 -7.96 -20.92
CA THR A 85 -23.42 -7.84 -22.18
C THR A 85 -24.15 -6.51 -22.27
N PHE A 86 -24.14 -5.88 -23.45
CA PHE A 86 -24.80 -4.61 -23.72
C PHE A 86 -25.50 -4.63 -25.09
N THR A 87 -26.72 -4.12 -25.13
CA THR A 87 -27.46 -3.84 -26.38
C THR A 87 -27.39 -2.36 -26.79
N ASP A 88 -26.92 -1.50 -25.89
CA ASP A 88 -26.86 -0.04 -26.06
C ASP A 88 -25.44 0.52 -25.87
N VAL A 89 -25.10 1.48 -26.72
CA VAL A 89 -23.80 2.16 -26.79
C VAL A 89 -23.56 3.05 -25.58
N GLN A 90 -24.57 3.80 -25.12
CA GLN A 90 -24.40 4.76 -24.02
C GLN A 90 -24.14 4.02 -22.69
N ASN A 91 -24.96 3.02 -22.37
CA ASN A 91 -24.79 2.18 -21.17
C ASN A 91 -23.43 1.47 -21.15
N CYS A 92 -22.99 0.94 -22.30
CA CYS A 92 -21.65 0.34 -22.45
C CYS A 92 -20.53 1.37 -22.20
N THR A 93 -20.71 2.60 -22.69
CA THR A 93 -19.71 3.69 -22.59
C THR A 93 -19.61 4.24 -21.17
N ASP A 94 -20.73 4.39 -20.46
CA ASP A 94 -20.74 4.84 -19.07
C ASP A 94 -20.21 3.76 -18.12
N PHE A 95 -20.56 2.49 -18.33
CA PHE A 95 -19.93 1.37 -17.62
C PHE A 95 -18.40 1.39 -17.81
N LEU A 96 -17.91 1.54 -19.05
CA LEU A 96 -16.47 1.66 -19.36
C LEU A 96 -15.76 2.85 -18.66
N ARG A 97 -16.49 3.85 -18.14
CA ARG A 97 -15.95 4.97 -17.35
C ARG A 97 -15.85 4.68 -15.84
N GLU A 98 -16.65 3.75 -15.33
CA GLU A 98 -16.76 3.44 -13.89
C GLU A 98 -15.94 2.20 -13.46
N ILE A 99 -15.45 1.41 -14.42
CA ILE A 99 -14.68 0.17 -14.17
C ILE A 99 -13.22 0.46 -13.78
N GLU A 100 -12.79 -0.03 -12.61
CA GLU A 100 -11.40 0.05 -12.12
C GLU A 100 -10.45 -1.07 -12.65
N ALA A 101 -10.86 -1.84 -13.66
CA ALA A 101 -10.11 -3.01 -14.15
C ALA A 101 -8.89 -2.64 -15.02
N GLU A 102 -7.75 -3.29 -14.78
CA GLU A 102 -6.48 -3.04 -15.50
C GLU A 102 -6.58 -3.25 -17.03
N LYS A 103 -7.40 -4.21 -17.48
CA LYS A 103 -7.60 -4.53 -18.91
C LYS A 103 -9.02 -5.05 -19.21
N VAL A 104 -9.65 -4.44 -20.21
CA VAL A 104 -10.94 -4.81 -20.79
C VAL A 104 -10.73 -5.29 -22.23
N PHE A 105 -11.39 -6.39 -22.57
CA PHE A 105 -11.50 -6.92 -23.94
C PHE A 105 -12.93 -6.68 -24.43
N MET A 106 -13.12 -6.42 -25.72
CA MET A 106 -14.44 -6.08 -26.26
C MET A 106 -14.76 -6.88 -27.51
N ILE A 107 -15.92 -7.52 -27.53
CA ILE A 107 -16.60 -7.99 -28.74
C ILE A 107 -17.62 -6.90 -29.10
N VAL A 108 -17.60 -6.43 -30.35
CA VAL A 108 -18.55 -5.41 -30.83
C VAL A 108 -19.13 -5.81 -32.18
N SER A 109 -20.44 -5.60 -32.37
CA SER A 109 -21.06 -5.86 -33.66
C SER A 109 -20.50 -4.94 -34.75
N GLY A 110 -20.52 -5.41 -36.01
CA GLY A 110 -19.98 -4.66 -37.14
C GLY A 110 -20.53 -3.22 -37.27
N SER A 111 -21.83 -3.04 -37.05
CA SER A 111 -22.49 -1.73 -37.10
C SER A 111 -22.11 -0.85 -35.92
N LEU A 112 -22.40 -1.28 -34.68
CA LEU A 112 -22.11 -0.48 -33.48
C LEU A 112 -20.62 -0.17 -33.34
N GLY A 113 -19.75 -1.06 -33.84
CA GLY A 113 -18.31 -0.88 -33.86
C GLY A 113 -17.84 0.31 -34.71
N GLN A 114 -18.59 0.70 -35.76
CA GLN A 114 -18.25 1.88 -36.56
C GLN A 114 -18.50 3.20 -35.80
N ASP A 115 -19.49 3.18 -34.89
CA ASP A 115 -19.89 4.36 -34.13
C ASP A 115 -19.10 4.51 -32.82
N ILE A 116 -19.03 3.44 -32.00
CA ILE A 116 -18.42 3.53 -30.66
C ILE A 116 -16.88 3.50 -30.70
N VAL A 117 -16.27 2.67 -31.55
CA VAL A 117 -14.82 2.43 -31.48
C VAL A 117 -13.99 3.70 -31.71
N PRO A 118 -14.33 4.61 -32.64
CA PRO A 118 -13.65 5.91 -32.76
C PRO A 118 -13.64 6.79 -31.50
N GLU A 119 -14.58 6.60 -30.57
CA GLU A 119 -14.61 7.34 -29.29
C GLU A 119 -13.81 6.66 -28.17
N ILE A 120 -13.75 5.33 -28.16
CA ILE A 120 -13.18 4.53 -27.05
C ILE A 120 -11.81 3.91 -27.33
N TYR A 121 -11.33 3.84 -28.58
CA TYR A 121 -10.06 3.14 -28.91
C TYR A 121 -8.81 3.72 -28.26
N THR A 122 -8.87 4.97 -27.79
CA THR A 122 -7.78 5.68 -27.08
C THR A 122 -7.83 5.48 -25.56
N TRP A 123 -8.83 4.80 -25.03
CA TRP A 123 -8.99 4.65 -23.58
C TRP A 123 -7.97 3.61 -23.06
N PRO A 124 -7.24 3.89 -21.96
CA PRO A 124 -6.18 3.00 -21.48
C PRO A 124 -6.67 1.61 -21.06
N GLN A 125 -7.83 1.55 -20.40
CA GLN A 125 -8.41 0.30 -19.90
C GLN A 125 -8.90 -0.63 -21.03
N LEU A 126 -9.20 -0.09 -22.22
CA LEU A 126 -9.60 -0.91 -23.37
C LEU A 126 -8.35 -1.45 -24.06
N HIS A 127 -8.12 -2.76 -24.01
CA HIS A 127 -6.92 -3.39 -24.55
C HIS A 127 -7.09 -3.88 -25.98
N SER A 128 -8.16 -4.65 -26.23
CA SER A 128 -8.35 -5.38 -27.49
C SER A 128 -9.82 -5.46 -27.90
N ILE A 129 -10.08 -5.27 -29.19
CA ILE A 129 -11.43 -5.22 -29.78
C ILE A 129 -11.55 -6.28 -30.89
N TYR A 130 -12.63 -7.05 -30.89
CA TYR A 130 -12.97 -8.06 -31.89
C TYR A 130 -14.29 -7.64 -32.55
N VAL A 131 -14.27 -7.37 -33.86
CA VAL A 131 -15.49 -6.99 -34.58
C VAL A 131 -16.21 -8.26 -35.02
N PHE A 132 -17.44 -8.48 -34.57
CA PHE A 132 -18.28 -9.62 -34.94
C PHE A 132 -19.29 -9.20 -36.02
N CYS A 133 -19.21 -9.76 -37.22
CA CYS A 133 -20.18 -9.48 -38.28
C CYS A 133 -20.21 -10.52 -39.40
N ASN A 134 -21.38 -10.65 -40.05
CA ASN A 134 -21.58 -11.58 -41.17
C ASN A 134 -20.95 -11.09 -42.50
N ASN A 135 -20.59 -9.80 -42.62
CA ASN A 135 -19.95 -9.24 -43.82
C ASN A 135 -18.59 -8.63 -43.49
N GLN A 136 -17.59 -9.51 -43.34
CA GLN A 136 -16.21 -9.14 -43.03
C GLN A 136 -15.67 -8.04 -43.97
N SER A 137 -15.93 -8.14 -45.28
CA SER A 137 -15.33 -7.29 -46.33
C SER A 137 -15.59 -5.79 -46.16
N MET A 138 -16.75 -5.42 -45.60
CA MET A 138 -17.14 -4.03 -45.37
C MET A 138 -16.42 -3.44 -44.15
N HIS A 139 -16.34 -4.21 -43.06
CA HIS A 139 -15.81 -3.69 -41.80
C HIS A 139 -14.29 -3.76 -41.72
N GLU A 140 -13.65 -4.66 -42.46
CA GLU A 140 -12.19 -4.82 -42.49
C GLU A 140 -11.44 -3.56 -43.00
N GLN A 141 -12.10 -2.71 -43.80
CA GLN A 141 -11.52 -1.47 -44.35
C GLN A 141 -11.32 -0.36 -43.31
N TRP A 142 -12.16 -0.29 -42.28
CA TRP A 142 -11.99 0.66 -41.17
C TRP A 142 -11.28 -0.01 -39.98
N ALA A 143 -11.55 -1.29 -39.73
CA ALA A 143 -10.94 -2.06 -38.65
C ALA A 143 -9.39 -2.03 -38.72
N LYS A 144 -8.81 -2.20 -39.93
CA LYS A 144 -7.35 -2.14 -40.16
C LYS A 144 -6.69 -0.79 -39.86
N LYS A 145 -7.46 0.27 -39.56
CA LYS A 145 -6.93 1.59 -39.20
C LYS A 145 -6.70 1.75 -37.69
N ILE A 146 -7.21 0.84 -36.86
CA ILE A 146 -7.22 0.98 -35.39
C ILE A 146 -6.49 -0.21 -34.76
N LEU A 147 -5.30 0.04 -34.22
CA LEU A 147 -4.34 -0.98 -33.77
C LEU A 147 -4.82 -1.85 -32.57
N LYS A 148 -5.83 -1.38 -31.81
CA LYS A 148 -6.49 -2.17 -30.77
C LYS A 148 -7.50 -3.19 -31.33
N ILE A 149 -7.92 -3.09 -32.61
CA ILE A 149 -8.78 -4.11 -33.24
C ILE A 149 -7.93 -5.30 -33.69
N LYS A 150 -8.23 -6.48 -33.15
CA LYS A 150 -7.47 -7.72 -33.39
C LYS A 150 -8.00 -8.56 -34.55
N GLY A 151 -9.20 -8.27 -35.04
CA GLY A 151 -9.77 -8.90 -36.23
C GLY A 151 -11.23 -8.52 -36.49
N VAL A 152 -11.71 -8.94 -37.65
CA VAL A 152 -13.12 -8.96 -38.03
C VAL A 152 -13.50 -10.43 -38.25
N HIS A 153 -14.50 -10.92 -37.54
CA HIS A 153 -14.80 -12.34 -37.36
C HIS A 153 -16.26 -12.65 -37.70
N THR A 154 -16.47 -13.76 -38.42
CA THR A 154 -17.79 -14.23 -38.85
C THR A 154 -18.39 -15.33 -37.96
N ASN A 155 -17.61 -15.86 -37.00
CA ASN A 155 -18.08 -16.85 -36.02
C ASN A 155 -17.40 -16.65 -34.66
N ILE A 156 -18.02 -17.18 -33.60
CA ILE A 156 -17.51 -17.01 -32.24
C ILE A 156 -16.23 -17.81 -31.97
N GLU A 157 -16.05 -18.98 -32.60
CA GLU A 157 -14.85 -19.80 -32.45
C GLU A 157 -13.57 -19.06 -32.88
N SER A 158 -13.65 -18.25 -33.93
CA SER A 158 -12.56 -17.39 -34.40
C SER A 158 -12.21 -16.31 -33.38
N ILE A 159 -13.22 -15.71 -32.73
CA ILE A 159 -13.04 -14.75 -31.63
C ILE A 159 -12.44 -15.46 -30.41
N CYS A 160 -12.99 -16.59 -29.99
CA CYS A 160 -12.48 -17.43 -28.91
C CYS A 160 -10.98 -17.74 -29.10
N LYS A 161 -10.60 -18.18 -30.30
CA LYS A 161 -9.20 -18.49 -30.64
C LYS A 161 -8.32 -17.24 -30.68
N ALA A 162 -8.83 -16.09 -31.10
CA ALA A 162 -8.07 -14.84 -31.05
C ALA A 162 -7.86 -14.38 -29.59
N LEU A 163 -8.94 -14.36 -28.80
CA LEU A 163 -8.98 -13.99 -27.39
C LEU A 163 -8.04 -14.84 -26.53
N GLN A 164 -8.05 -16.18 -26.70
CA GLN A 164 -7.10 -17.10 -26.06
C GLN A 164 -5.64 -16.77 -26.36
N ASN A 165 -5.31 -16.39 -27.60
CA ASN A 165 -3.94 -16.05 -27.97
C ASN A 165 -3.50 -14.69 -27.40
N ASP A 166 -4.44 -13.77 -27.19
CA ASP A 166 -4.18 -12.40 -26.72
C ASP A 166 -4.11 -12.30 -25.18
N SER A 167 -4.99 -13.01 -24.46
CA SER A 167 -4.88 -13.18 -23.00
C SER A 167 -3.61 -13.94 -22.62
N ALA A 168 -3.30 -15.04 -23.32
CA ALA A 168 -2.05 -15.79 -23.15
C ALA A 168 -0.79 -15.04 -23.63
N ARG A 169 -0.91 -13.84 -24.21
CA ARG A 169 0.19 -12.88 -24.41
C ARG A 169 0.27 -11.88 -23.25
N CYS A 170 -0.86 -11.33 -22.81
CA CYS A 170 -0.93 -10.41 -21.66
C CYS A 170 -0.20 -10.98 -20.43
N ASP A 171 -0.55 -12.20 -20.00
CA ASP A 171 0.05 -12.82 -18.81
C ASP A 171 1.56 -13.11 -18.94
N ARG A 172 2.09 -13.23 -20.16
CA ARG A 172 3.53 -13.38 -20.40
C ARG A 172 4.28 -12.06 -20.46
N ALA A 173 3.59 -10.96 -20.77
CA ALA A 173 4.13 -9.60 -20.71
C ALA A 173 4.12 -9.02 -19.29
N LEU A 174 3.15 -9.40 -18.44
CA LEU A 174 2.94 -8.88 -17.09
C LEU A 174 3.84 -9.53 -16.01
N ILE A 175 5.16 -9.69 -16.24
CA ILE A 175 6.08 -10.07 -15.16
C ILE A 175 6.45 -8.85 -14.31
N SER A 176 6.27 -8.98 -13.00
CA SER A 176 6.60 -7.95 -12.00
C SER A 176 8.08 -7.60 -11.98
N ILE A 177 8.33 -6.30 -12.10
CA ILE A 177 9.63 -5.65 -12.01
C ILE A 177 9.53 -4.58 -10.92
N SER A 178 10.54 -4.48 -10.07
CA SER A 178 10.67 -3.37 -9.12
C SER A 178 12.10 -2.79 -9.10
N PHE A 179 12.22 -1.55 -8.64
CA PHE A 179 13.44 -0.74 -8.66
C PHE A 179 13.80 -0.20 -7.28
N ARG A 180 15.08 -0.33 -6.90
CA ARG A 180 15.59 0.14 -5.60
C ARG A 180 15.45 1.66 -5.46
N GLY A 181 14.71 2.10 -4.44
CA GLY A 181 14.50 3.52 -4.13
C GLY A 181 13.28 4.17 -4.80
N ILE A 182 12.56 3.42 -5.66
CA ILE A 182 11.24 3.83 -6.17
C ILE A 182 10.17 2.96 -5.53
N ASP A 183 10.33 1.63 -5.55
CA ASP A 183 9.31 0.71 -5.07
C ASP A 183 9.61 0.27 -3.62
N ALA A 184 8.73 0.66 -2.69
CA ALA A 184 8.83 0.30 -1.27
C ALA A 184 8.80 -1.23 -1.01
N THR A 185 8.36 -2.01 -1.99
CA THR A 185 8.22 -3.47 -1.90
C THR A 185 9.42 -4.26 -2.40
N PHE A 186 10.47 -3.62 -2.92
CA PHE A 186 11.59 -4.23 -3.65
C PHE A 186 12.10 -5.54 -3.01
N MET A 187 12.38 -5.57 -1.70
CA MET A 187 12.92 -6.77 -1.02
C MET A 187 11.86 -7.76 -0.50
N TYR A 188 10.56 -7.45 -0.51
CA TYR A 188 9.58 -8.31 0.17
C TYR A 188 9.45 -9.69 -0.48
N THR A 189 9.52 -9.82 -1.81
CA THR A 189 9.47 -11.14 -2.45
C THR A 189 10.68 -12.02 -2.10
N GLN A 190 11.86 -11.44 -1.88
CA GLN A 190 13.02 -12.17 -1.32
C GLN A 190 12.76 -12.64 0.11
N LEU A 191 12.20 -11.78 0.95
CA LEU A 191 11.97 -12.07 2.37
C LEU A 191 10.85 -13.09 2.57
N ILE A 192 9.80 -13.04 1.73
CA ILE A 192 8.75 -14.05 1.63
C ILE A 192 9.35 -15.39 1.19
N LYS A 193 10.18 -15.42 0.13
CA LYS A 193 10.92 -16.64 -0.28
C LYS A 193 11.77 -17.20 0.86
N GLU A 194 12.59 -16.37 1.51
CA GLU A 194 13.44 -16.82 2.64
C GLU A 194 12.59 -17.40 3.78
N ALA A 195 11.52 -16.72 4.20
CA ALA A 195 10.62 -17.20 5.25
C ALA A 195 9.83 -18.47 4.84
N LEU A 196 9.48 -18.62 3.55
CA LEU A 196 8.83 -19.84 3.04
C LEU A 196 9.81 -21.02 2.97
N LEU A 197 11.08 -20.81 2.65
CA LEU A 197 12.11 -21.86 2.59
C LEU A 197 12.55 -22.35 3.98
N GLU A 198 12.38 -21.52 5.02
CA GLU A 198 12.58 -21.87 6.43
C GLU A 198 11.45 -22.73 7.04
N ILE A 199 10.39 -23.03 6.29
CA ILE A 199 9.30 -23.90 6.73
C ILE A 199 9.62 -25.32 6.28
N ASP A 200 9.94 -26.19 7.25
CA ASP A 200 10.17 -27.61 7.04
C ASP A 200 8.86 -28.37 6.73
N ASP A 201 8.98 -29.43 5.93
CA ASP A 201 7.87 -30.21 5.40
C ASP A 201 7.69 -31.51 6.19
N ASP A 202 6.99 -31.45 7.32
CA ASP A 202 6.73 -32.60 8.20
C ASP A 202 5.79 -33.65 7.56
N GLY A 203 6.38 -34.58 6.80
CA GLY A 203 5.81 -35.90 6.44
C GLY A 203 4.59 -35.90 5.52
N ASP A 204 3.41 -35.52 6.01
CA ASP A 204 2.15 -35.38 5.24
C ASP A 204 1.82 -33.91 4.93
N GLY A 205 2.67 -32.97 5.37
CA GLY A 205 2.47 -31.53 5.20
C GLY A 205 2.26 -31.08 3.75
N ASP A 206 2.94 -31.69 2.79
CA ASP A 206 2.76 -31.44 1.36
C ASP A 206 1.37 -31.87 0.88
N ASN A 207 0.93 -33.10 1.20
CA ASN A 207 -0.39 -33.59 0.79
C ASN A 207 -1.52 -32.79 1.44
N LYS A 208 -1.31 -32.28 2.66
CA LYS A 208 -2.25 -31.32 3.29
C LYS A 208 -2.25 -29.99 2.53
N SER A 209 -1.08 -29.45 2.19
CA SER A 209 -0.94 -28.20 1.44
C SER A 209 -1.57 -28.26 0.04
N ILE A 210 -1.39 -29.38 -0.68
CA ILE A 210 -1.99 -29.63 -2.00
C ILE A 210 -3.53 -29.68 -1.92
N ARG A 211 -4.09 -30.40 -0.92
CA ARG A 211 -5.54 -30.43 -0.67
C ARG A 211 -6.09 -29.04 -0.30
N GLU A 212 -5.44 -28.34 0.62
CA GLU A 212 -5.80 -26.97 1.01
C GLU A 212 -5.72 -25.96 -0.15
N PHE A 213 -4.80 -26.18 -1.10
CA PHE A 213 -4.68 -25.41 -2.33
C PHE A 213 -5.78 -25.75 -3.33
N ALA A 214 -6.10 -27.04 -3.52
CA ALA A 214 -7.20 -27.48 -4.36
C ALA A 214 -8.57 -26.98 -3.83
N GLU A 215 -8.79 -27.01 -2.51
CA GLU A 215 -9.95 -26.40 -1.84
C GLU A 215 -10.00 -24.87 -2.06
N TYR A 216 -8.87 -24.16 -1.93
CA TYR A 216 -8.80 -22.73 -2.24
C TYR A 216 -9.15 -22.47 -3.72
N CYS A 217 -8.65 -23.28 -4.65
CA CYS A 217 -8.96 -23.18 -6.08
C CYS A 217 -10.44 -23.45 -6.38
N ARG A 218 -11.08 -24.41 -5.70
CA ARG A 218 -12.53 -24.70 -5.82
C ARG A 218 -13.42 -23.53 -5.36
N LEU A 219 -12.88 -22.59 -4.57
CA LEU A 219 -13.55 -21.36 -4.16
C LEU A 219 -13.30 -20.20 -5.14
N GLN A 220 -12.38 -20.34 -6.10
CA GLN A 220 -12.17 -19.39 -7.18
C GLN A 220 -13.02 -19.80 -8.39
N ASN A 221 -13.94 -18.94 -8.82
CA ASN A 221 -14.83 -19.24 -9.95
C ASN A 221 -14.15 -19.12 -11.34
N ASP A 222 -12.82 -18.89 -11.41
CA ASP A 222 -12.03 -18.69 -12.64
C ASP A 222 -11.20 -19.91 -13.08
N ILE A 223 -11.38 -21.08 -12.45
CA ILE A 223 -10.56 -22.30 -12.68
C ILE A 223 -11.46 -23.51 -12.98
N ALA A 224 -11.07 -24.33 -13.96
CA ALA A 224 -11.80 -25.53 -14.34
C ALA A 224 -11.60 -26.67 -13.32
N THR A 225 -12.69 -27.34 -12.93
CA THR A 225 -12.69 -28.37 -11.85
C THR A 225 -11.79 -29.57 -12.17
N ASP A 226 -11.70 -29.94 -13.44
CA ASP A 226 -10.83 -31.01 -13.95
C ASP A 226 -9.34 -30.64 -13.86
N GLU A 227 -8.95 -29.38 -14.18
CA GLU A 227 -7.58 -28.91 -13.92
C GLU A 227 -7.22 -28.99 -12.42
N ILE A 228 -8.15 -28.65 -11.52
CA ILE A 228 -7.93 -28.73 -10.06
C ILE A 228 -7.78 -30.20 -9.61
N GLU A 229 -8.65 -31.09 -10.07
CA GLU A 229 -8.58 -32.52 -9.72
C GLU A 229 -7.35 -33.21 -10.29
N SER A 230 -6.88 -32.82 -11.48
CA SER A 230 -5.60 -33.29 -12.03
C SER A 230 -4.42 -32.85 -11.15
N VAL A 231 -4.37 -31.59 -10.70
CA VAL A 231 -3.33 -31.15 -9.74
C VAL A 231 -3.40 -31.97 -8.45
N GLU A 232 -4.58 -32.12 -7.84
CA GLU A 232 -4.74 -32.84 -6.56
C GLU A 232 -4.36 -34.33 -6.65
N ARG A 233 -4.58 -34.98 -7.80
CA ARG A 233 -4.30 -36.42 -8.03
C ARG A 233 -2.93 -36.71 -8.65
N GLU A 234 -2.36 -35.78 -9.41
CA GLU A 234 -1.22 -36.03 -10.31
C GLU A 234 0.00 -35.17 -10.01
N TYR A 235 -0.06 -34.23 -9.04
CA TYR A 235 1.05 -33.33 -8.70
C TYR A 235 2.41 -34.03 -8.59
N HIS A 236 2.48 -35.10 -7.79
CA HIS A 236 3.71 -35.87 -7.54
C HIS A 236 4.16 -36.77 -8.71
N GLN A 237 3.38 -36.89 -9.79
CA GLN A 237 3.73 -37.67 -10.98
C GLN A 237 4.61 -36.85 -11.96
N HIS A 238 4.58 -35.52 -11.85
CA HIS A 238 5.36 -34.58 -12.66
C HIS A 238 6.26 -33.72 -11.77
N THR A 239 7.29 -33.09 -12.36
CA THR A 239 8.19 -32.23 -11.58
C THR A 239 7.63 -30.80 -11.44
N PRO A 240 7.99 -30.04 -10.39
CA PRO A 240 7.59 -28.64 -10.25
C PRO A 240 7.87 -27.76 -11.47
N ILE A 241 9.03 -27.96 -12.13
CA ILE A 241 9.39 -27.27 -13.40
C ILE A 241 8.43 -27.62 -14.54
N TRP A 242 7.96 -28.87 -14.60
CA TRP A 242 6.94 -29.29 -15.58
C TRP A 242 5.62 -28.55 -15.30
N TRP A 243 5.12 -28.56 -14.06
CA TRP A 243 3.91 -27.82 -13.67
C TRP A 243 4.01 -26.31 -13.89
N TYR A 244 5.20 -25.72 -13.76
CA TYR A 244 5.42 -24.29 -14.04
C TYR A 244 5.46 -23.97 -15.54
N THR A 245 5.90 -24.90 -16.40
CA THR A 245 6.02 -24.65 -17.85
C THR A 245 4.80 -25.13 -18.64
N ALA A 246 4.07 -26.11 -18.11
CA ALA A 246 2.86 -26.68 -18.70
C ALA A 246 1.71 -25.65 -18.85
N PRO A 247 0.75 -25.87 -19.77
CA PRO A 247 -0.33 -24.93 -20.07
C PRO A 247 -1.48 -24.89 -19.03
N PHE A 248 -1.20 -25.16 -17.75
CA PHE A 248 -2.16 -25.16 -16.64
C PHE A 248 -2.27 -23.79 -15.93
N PHE A 249 -3.34 -23.61 -15.14
CA PHE A 249 -3.54 -22.43 -14.28
C PHE A 249 -2.41 -22.17 -13.26
N ILE A 250 -1.60 -23.18 -12.89
CA ILE A 250 -0.51 -23.08 -11.92
C ILE A 250 0.48 -21.95 -12.25
N TYR A 251 0.91 -21.84 -13.52
CA TYR A 251 1.84 -20.79 -13.96
C TYR A 251 1.26 -19.40 -13.70
N SER A 252 0.02 -19.15 -14.12
CA SER A 252 -0.57 -17.81 -14.05
C SER A 252 -1.01 -17.45 -12.64
N MET A 253 -1.54 -18.40 -11.86
CA MET A 253 -1.87 -18.14 -10.46
C MET A 253 -0.62 -17.73 -9.68
N LEU A 254 0.48 -18.49 -9.80
CA LEU A 254 1.73 -18.14 -9.12
C LEU A 254 2.28 -16.77 -9.59
N ASN A 255 2.25 -16.50 -10.90
CA ASN A 255 2.73 -15.24 -11.46
C ASN A 255 1.82 -14.04 -11.08
N ARG A 256 0.50 -14.24 -10.92
CA ARG A 256 -0.46 -13.25 -10.35
C ARG A 256 -0.11 -12.98 -8.89
N GLY A 257 0.06 -14.05 -8.11
CA GLY A 257 0.39 -13.97 -6.68
C GLY A 257 1.67 -13.20 -6.40
N LEU A 258 2.76 -13.58 -7.04
CA LEU A 258 4.06 -12.90 -6.89
C LEU A 258 4.07 -11.48 -7.49
N ARG A 259 3.23 -11.20 -8.51
CA ARG A 259 3.13 -9.86 -9.13
C ARG A 259 2.41 -8.86 -8.23
N LEU A 260 1.24 -9.23 -7.73
CA LEU A 260 0.38 -8.37 -6.92
C LEU A 260 0.73 -8.39 -5.43
N LEU A 261 1.67 -9.26 -5.03
CA LEU A 261 1.90 -9.65 -3.63
C LEU A 261 0.61 -10.14 -2.95
N ASP A 262 -0.21 -10.88 -3.70
CA ASP A 262 -1.42 -11.53 -3.18
C ASP A 262 -1.01 -12.60 -2.16
N VAL A 263 -1.18 -12.23 -0.90
CA VAL A 263 -0.82 -13.04 0.27
C VAL A 263 -1.55 -14.38 0.27
N ASP A 264 -2.81 -14.46 -0.15
CA ASP A 264 -3.55 -15.72 -0.09
C ASP A 264 -3.05 -16.72 -1.13
N ILE A 265 -2.77 -16.24 -2.34
CA ILE A 265 -2.12 -17.06 -3.37
C ILE A 265 -0.71 -17.47 -2.92
N ILE A 266 0.10 -16.54 -2.42
CA ILE A 266 1.48 -16.81 -1.97
C ILE A 266 1.51 -17.83 -0.83
N LEU A 267 0.57 -17.75 0.12
CA LEU A 267 0.46 -18.70 1.23
C LEU A 267 0.02 -20.08 0.73
N LYS A 268 -1.06 -20.16 -0.06
CA LYS A 268 -1.60 -21.44 -0.54
C LYS A 268 -0.70 -22.12 -1.58
N MET A 269 0.07 -21.36 -2.36
CA MET A 269 1.12 -21.88 -3.25
C MET A 269 2.50 -22.01 -2.58
N GLY A 270 2.61 -21.80 -1.26
CA GLY A 270 3.90 -21.78 -0.55
C GLY A 270 4.70 -23.08 -0.70
N PHE A 271 4.02 -24.24 -0.74
CA PHE A 271 4.65 -25.54 -1.02
C PHE A 271 5.24 -25.58 -2.44
N PHE A 272 4.47 -25.17 -3.46
CA PHE A 272 4.93 -25.14 -4.85
C PHE A 272 6.11 -24.18 -5.04
N ILE A 273 6.12 -23.04 -4.34
CA ILE A 273 7.26 -22.10 -4.31
C ILE A 273 8.51 -22.77 -3.72
N ARG A 274 8.40 -23.49 -2.58
CA ARG A 274 9.51 -24.28 -2.01
C ARG A 274 10.02 -25.31 -3.00
N HIS A 275 9.12 -26.11 -3.57
CA HIS A 275 9.44 -27.24 -4.45
C HIS A 275 10.13 -26.79 -5.74
N LEU A 276 9.59 -25.75 -6.40
CA LEU A 276 10.17 -25.17 -7.62
C LEU A 276 11.51 -24.48 -7.35
N HIS A 277 11.69 -23.81 -6.21
CA HIS A 277 12.99 -23.26 -5.81
C HIS A 277 14.03 -24.36 -5.60
N ARG A 278 13.74 -25.36 -4.76
CA ARG A 278 14.67 -26.47 -4.45
C ARG A 278 15.05 -27.27 -5.70
N GLN A 279 14.12 -27.48 -6.65
CA GLN A 279 14.45 -28.15 -7.91
C GLN A 279 15.41 -27.32 -8.79
N ILE A 280 15.20 -26.00 -8.90
CA ILE A 280 16.12 -25.12 -9.65
C ILE A 280 17.50 -25.06 -8.95
N GLU A 281 17.54 -25.04 -7.63
CA GLU A 281 18.77 -25.07 -6.83
C GLU A 281 19.57 -26.37 -7.03
N GLN A 282 18.93 -27.54 -6.96
CA GLN A 282 19.57 -28.81 -7.25
C GLN A 282 20.17 -28.83 -8.66
N LEU A 283 19.39 -28.44 -9.67
CA LEU A 283 19.85 -28.40 -11.06
C LEU A 283 20.98 -27.38 -11.28
N HIS A 284 20.97 -26.24 -10.57
CA HIS A 284 22.04 -25.24 -10.59
C HIS A 284 23.37 -25.85 -10.15
N CYS A 285 23.37 -26.54 -8.99
CA CYS A 285 24.54 -27.25 -8.46
C CYS A 285 25.01 -28.39 -9.38
N GLU A 286 24.09 -29.18 -9.92
CA GLU A 286 24.38 -30.26 -10.87
C GLU A 286 24.90 -29.77 -12.23
N GLN A 287 24.58 -28.53 -12.64
CA GLN A 287 25.04 -27.95 -13.91
C GLN A 287 26.37 -27.22 -13.73
N GLN A 288 26.55 -26.42 -12.67
CA GLN A 288 27.81 -25.71 -12.41
C GLN A 288 28.99 -26.66 -12.15
N SER A 289 28.77 -27.73 -11.37
CA SER A 289 29.81 -28.74 -11.06
C SER A 289 30.39 -29.45 -12.30
N LYS A 290 29.72 -29.38 -13.46
CA LYS A 290 30.15 -29.98 -14.74
C LYS A 290 30.90 -28.99 -15.65
N VAL A 291 30.98 -27.70 -15.31
CA VAL A 291 31.54 -26.65 -16.18
C VAL A 291 32.92 -26.20 -15.69
N THR A 292 33.98 -26.85 -16.19
CA THR A 292 35.38 -26.63 -15.78
C THR A 292 35.99 -25.29 -16.21
N THR A 293 35.27 -24.45 -16.97
CA THR A 293 35.72 -23.10 -17.35
C THR A 293 34.58 -22.08 -17.26
N ALA A 294 34.75 -21.05 -16.42
CA ALA A 294 33.78 -19.99 -16.22
C ALA A 294 33.70 -19.06 -17.45
N LYS A 295 32.93 -19.47 -18.46
CA LYS A 295 32.48 -18.59 -19.55
C LYS A 295 31.28 -17.78 -19.08
N VAL A 296 31.27 -16.49 -19.42
CA VAL A 296 30.10 -15.62 -19.24
C VAL A 296 28.95 -16.17 -20.07
N LEU A 297 27.79 -16.33 -19.43
CA LEU A 297 26.54 -16.72 -20.07
C LEU A 297 25.75 -15.45 -20.41
N THR A 298 25.21 -15.38 -21.63
CA THR A 298 24.22 -14.37 -22.01
C THR A 298 22.88 -15.06 -22.22
N VAL A 299 21.81 -14.51 -21.65
CA VAL A 299 20.43 -14.90 -21.92
C VAL A 299 19.60 -13.68 -22.29
N TYR A 300 18.46 -13.94 -22.90
CA TYR A 300 17.58 -12.94 -23.49
C TYR A 300 16.16 -13.12 -22.97
N ARG A 301 15.44 -12.01 -22.86
CA ARG A 301 14.01 -11.99 -22.58
C ARG A 301 13.36 -10.81 -23.29
N GLY A 302 12.41 -11.09 -24.16
CA GLY A 302 11.51 -10.06 -24.69
C GLY A 302 10.30 -9.88 -23.77
N GLN A 303 9.87 -8.64 -23.57
CA GLN A 303 8.70 -8.29 -22.77
C GLN A 303 8.12 -6.94 -23.22
N GLY A 304 6.80 -6.77 -23.10
CA GLY A 304 6.16 -5.45 -23.19
C GLY A 304 6.19 -4.75 -21.84
N LEU A 305 6.58 -3.48 -21.80
CA LEU A 305 6.43 -2.61 -20.62
C LEU A 305 5.44 -1.49 -20.92
N SER A 306 4.74 -0.99 -19.90
CA SER A 306 4.01 0.28 -20.03
C SER A 306 4.99 1.43 -20.31
N LEU A 307 4.53 2.50 -20.94
CA LEU A 307 5.33 3.72 -21.10
C LEU A 307 5.84 4.26 -19.74
N GLN A 308 5.02 4.18 -18.69
CA GLN A 308 5.39 4.63 -17.35
C GLN A 308 6.53 3.78 -16.75
N ASP A 309 6.45 2.45 -16.84
CA ASP A 309 7.47 1.56 -16.30
C ASP A 309 8.77 1.61 -17.11
N PHE A 310 8.68 1.87 -18.42
CA PHE A 310 9.88 2.08 -19.22
C PHE A 310 10.59 3.41 -18.88
N GLU A 311 9.85 4.47 -18.54
CA GLU A 311 10.47 5.68 -17.98
C GLU A 311 11.11 5.42 -16.61
N LYS A 312 10.53 4.56 -15.75
CA LYS A 312 11.23 4.09 -14.52
C LYS A 312 12.56 3.39 -14.87
N VAL A 313 12.58 2.49 -15.86
CA VAL A 313 13.82 1.83 -16.34
C VAL A 313 14.86 2.85 -16.79
N LYS A 314 14.47 3.91 -17.52
CA LYS A 314 15.38 4.99 -17.93
C LYS A 314 15.93 5.79 -16.76
N GLN A 315 15.05 6.20 -15.83
CA GLN A 315 15.40 7.00 -14.65
C GLN A 315 16.31 6.23 -13.68
N THR A 316 16.18 4.91 -13.62
CA THR A 316 16.96 4.01 -12.73
C THR A 316 18.21 3.43 -13.38
N LYS A 317 18.63 3.92 -14.55
CA LYS A 317 19.88 3.50 -15.21
C LYS A 317 21.09 3.61 -14.27
N GLY A 318 21.87 2.54 -14.15
CA GLY A 318 22.96 2.38 -13.19
C GLY A 318 22.53 1.80 -11.82
N GLY A 319 21.23 1.80 -11.52
CA GLY A 319 20.62 1.25 -10.31
C GLY A 319 20.24 -0.23 -10.41
N LEU A 320 19.59 -0.74 -9.37
CA LEU A 320 19.18 -2.14 -9.22
C LEU A 320 17.71 -2.35 -9.58
N MET A 321 17.45 -3.44 -10.30
CA MET A 321 16.17 -3.89 -10.82
C MET A 321 15.97 -5.37 -10.48
N SER A 322 14.83 -5.74 -9.92
CA SER A 322 14.50 -7.14 -9.62
C SER A 322 13.31 -7.64 -10.44
N PHE A 323 13.42 -8.84 -11.00
CA PHE A 323 12.28 -9.61 -11.50
C PHE A 323 11.75 -10.45 -10.34
N ASN A 324 10.54 -10.15 -9.88
CA ASN A 324 10.03 -10.72 -8.63
C ASN A 324 9.50 -12.15 -8.79
N ASN A 325 9.09 -12.53 -10.00
CA ASN A 325 8.60 -13.87 -10.33
C ASN A 325 9.74 -14.84 -10.67
N PHE A 326 9.44 -16.14 -10.84
CA PHE A 326 10.37 -17.10 -11.44
C PHE A 326 10.63 -16.68 -12.91
N LEU A 327 11.88 -16.35 -13.22
CA LEU A 327 12.23 -15.65 -14.46
C LEU A 327 12.64 -16.64 -15.55
N SER A 328 11.73 -16.87 -16.50
CA SER A 328 12.01 -17.60 -17.75
C SER A 328 12.73 -16.69 -18.75
N THR A 329 13.82 -17.21 -19.33
CA THR A 329 14.70 -16.57 -20.31
C THR A 329 15.17 -17.59 -21.35
N SER A 330 15.58 -17.15 -22.53
CA SER A 330 16.13 -18.02 -23.58
C SER A 330 17.57 -17.66 -23.93
N ARG A 331 18.36 -18.64 -24.36
CA ARG A 331 19.65 -18.40 -25.03
C ARG A 331 19.50 -17.83 -26.45
N ASP A 332 18.32 -17.93 -27.04
CA ASP A 332 17.99 -17.38 -28.35
C ASP A 332 17.51 -15.92 -28.23
N ARG A 333 18.31 -15.03 -28.83
CA ARG A 333 18.04 -13.59 -28.91
C ARG A 333 16.85 -13.28 -29.80
N ASP A 334 16.73 -13.97 -30.92
CA ASP A 334 15.81 -13.62 -31.98
C ASP A 334 14.45 -14.26 -31.74
N LEU A 335 14.37 -15.42 -31.09
CA LEU A 335 13.16 -15.89 -30.42
C LEU A 335 12.66 -14.84 -29.41
N SER A 336 13.55 -14.37 -28.53
CA SER A 336 13.21 -13.36 -27.50
C SER A 336 12.71 -12.05 -28.10
N LEU A 337 13.39 -11.53 -29.13
CA LEU A 337 13.02 -10.29 -29.82
C LEU A 337 11.74 -10.46 -30.64
N ASN A 338 11.66 -11.49 -31.46
CA ASN A 338 10.64 -11.62 -32.50
C ASN A 338 9.32 -12.21 -31.97
N ALA A 339 9.35 -13.09 -30.97
CA ALA A 339 8.15 -13.72 -30.42
C ALA A 339 7.54 -12.98 -29.20
N PHE A 340 8.30 -12.08 -28.55
CA PHE A 340 7.84 -11.40 -27.33
C PHE A 340 8.01 -9.86 -27.36
N ALA A 341 9.20 -9.33 -27.67
CA ALA A 341 9.42 -7.87 -27.62
C ALA A 341 8.76 -7.12 -28.78
N ARG A 342 9.02 -7.49 -30.05
CA ARG A 342 8.39 -6.83 -31.23
C ARG A 342 6.86 -6.97 -31.21
N PRO A 343 6.27 -8.14 -30.89
CA PRO A 343 4.82 -8.26 -30.80
C PRO A 343 4.19 -7.29 -29.79
N ALA A 344 4.78 -7.06 -28.62
CA ALA A 344 4.28 -6.07 -27.67
C ALA A 344 4.25 -4.66 -28.29
N ALA A 345 5.39 -4.20 -28.83
CA ALA A 345 5.48 -2.90 -29.51
C ALA A 345 4.48 -2.76 -30.67
N LEU A 346 4.25 -3.82 -31.46
CA LEU A 346 3.36 -3.77 -32.62
C LEU A 346 1.86 -3.92 -32.28
N GLN A 347 1.50 -4.49 -31.12
CA GLN A 347 0.12 -4.87 -30.82
C GLN A 347 -0.52 -4.05 -29.69
N ASP A 348 0.27 -3.41 -28.83
CA ASP A 348 -0.20 -2.54 -27.77
C ASP A 348 0.40 -1.13 -27.96
N PRO A 349 -0.40 -0.09 -28.27
CA PRO A 349 0.10 1.25 -28.56
C PRO A 349 0.60 1.96 -27.29
N ASP A 350 0.10 1.56 -26.12
CA ASP A 350 0.38 2.18 -24.81
C ASP A 350 1.63 1.53 -24.14
N SER A 351 2.25 0.58 -24.84
CA SER A 351 3.45 -0.16 -24.43
C SER A 351 4.70 0.18 -25.25
N VAL A 352 5.85 -0.30 -24.78
CA VAL A 352 7.07 -0.47 -25.58
C VAL A 352 7.56 -1.92 -25.53
N GLY A 353 8.19 -2.37 -26.62
CA GLY A 353 8.85 -3.67 -26.70
C GLY A 353 10.27 -3.59 -26.17
N VAL A 354 10.58 -4.34 -25.13
CA VAL A 354 11.91 -4.37 -24.50
C VAL A 354 12.55 -5.76 -24.67
N LEU A 355 13.73 -5.78 -25.29
CA LEU A 355 14.65 -6.91 -25.26
C LEU A 355 15.64 -6.71 -24.12
N PHE A 356 15.44 -7.43 -23.01
CA PHE A 356 16.44 -7.55 -21.96
C PHE A 356 17.57 -8.47 -22.42
N VAL A 357 18.81 -8.00 -22.30
CA VAL A 357 20.04 -8.75 -22.58
C VAL A 357 20.78 -8.92 -21.26
N MET A 358 20.72 -10.13 -20.70
CA MET A 358 21.17 -10.44 -19.35
C MET A 358 22.54 -11.12 -19.40
N ILE A 359 23.54 -10.49 -18.78
CA ILE A 359 24.94 -10.93 -18.72
C ILE A 359 25.21 -11.56 -17.36
N ILE A 360 25.67 -12.80 -17.34
CA ILE A 360 25.84 -13.63 -16.14
C ILE A 360 27.29 -14.15 -16.10
N ASP A 361 28.13 -13.61 -15.21
CA ASP A 361 29.44 -14.19 -14.91
C ASP A 361 29.29 -15.24 -13.78
N PRO A 362 29.60 -16.54 -14.02
CA PRO A 362 29.56 -17.57 -12.99
C PRO A 362 30.38 -17.24 -11.72
N LYS A 363 31.40 -16.39 -11.81
CA LYS A 363 32.20 -15.92 -10.66
C LYS A 363 31.39 -15.02 -9.72
N LEU A 364 30.44 -14.26 -10.25
CA LEU A 364 29.49 -13.45 -9.46
C LEU A 364 28.35 -14.32 -8.92
N CYS A 365 27.96 -15.38 -9.64
CA CYS A 365 26.94 -16.33 -9.21
C CYS A 365 27.32 -17.05 -7.90
N ALA A 366 28.60 -17.39 -7.69
CA ALA A 366 29.09 -17.97 -6.43
C ALA A 366 28.90 -17.04 -5.20
N ALA A 367 28.57 -15.76 -5.41
CA ALA A 367 28.21 -14.82 -4.36
C ALA A 367 26.74 -14.38 -4.40
N SER A 368 25.91 -14.92 -5.31
CA SER A 368 24.48 -14.58 -5.42
C SER A 368 23.61 -15.71 -4.84
N SER A 369 22.53 -15.33 -4.16
CA SER A 369 21.59 -16.26 -3.51
C SER A 369 20.38 -16.65 -4.38
N THR A 370 20.48 -16.46 -5.70
CA THR A 370 19.40 -16.80 -6.64
C THR A 370 19.88 -17.87 -7.62
N PRO A 371 19.47 -19.14 -7.44
CA PRO A 371 19.83 -20.22 -8.35
C PRO A 371 19.11 -20.10 -9.69
N TYR A 372 19.73 -20.67 -10.72
CA TYR A 372 19.19 -20.75 -12.08
C TYR A 372 19.66 -22.03 -12.78
N ALA A 373 18.82 -22.60 -13.63
CA ALA A 373 19.12 -23.84 -14.34
C ALA A 373 18.64 -23.79 -15.79
N SER A 374 19.31 -24.55 -16.67
CA SER A 374 18.69 -24.93 -17.94
C SER A 374 17.68 -26.05 -17.71
N VAL A 375 16.48 -25.90 -18.27
CA VAL A 375 15.30 -26.70 -17.90
C VAL A 375 14.75 -27.56 -19.03
N ASN A 376 15.34 -27.50 -20.23
CA ASN A 376 14.89 -28.15 -21.47
C ASN A 376 14.24 -29.53 -21.23
N ASN A 377 15.00 -30.48 -20.66
CA ASN A 377 14.62 -31.89 -20.47
C ASN A 377 13.57 -32.13 -19.35
N LEU A 378 13.13 -31.08 -18.65
CA LEU A 378 12.16 -31.13 -17.54
C LEU A 378 10.96 -30.20 -17.76
N SER A 379 11.06 -29.31 -18.75
CA SER A 379 9.96 -28.46 -19.20
C SER A 379 8.88 -29.29 -19.90
N PHE A 380 7.65 -28.78 -19.94
CA PHE A 380 6.56 -29.34 -20.74
C PHE A 380 6.87 -29.37 -22.24
N PHE A 381 7.73 -28.47 -22.74
CA PHE A 381 7.95 -28.26 -24.18
C PHE A 381 9.02 -29.17 -24.80
N SER A 382 9.77 -29.93 -23.98
CA SER A 382 10.78 -30.98 -24.28
C SER A 382 11.91 -30.69 -25.29
N ASP A 383 11.58 -30.13 -26.45
CA ASP A 383 12.42 -30.03 -27.65
C ASP A 383 12.88 -28.59 -27.98
N GLU A 384 12.27 -27.56 -27.37
CA GLU A 384 12.67 -26.14 -27.52
C GLU A 384 13.94 -25.82 -26.69
N GLY A 385 15.07 -26.42 -27.09
CA GLY A 385 16.31 -26.52 -26.32
C GLY A 385 17.10 -25.22 -26.07
N SER A 386 16.52 -24.22 -25.39
CA SER A 386 17.18 -22.94 -25.11
C SER A 386 16.88 -22.31 -23.73
N GLU A 387 15.95 -22.84 -22.94
CA GLU A 387 15.43 -22.16 -21.75
C GLU A 387 16.41 -22.20 -20.55
N ILE A 388 16.54 -21.04 -19.89
CA ILE A 388 17.16 -20.87 -18.58
C ILE A 388 16.12 -20.23 -17.64
N LEU A 389 15.81 -20.94 -16.55
CA LEU A 389 14.86 -20.52 -15.53
C LEU A 389 15.62 -20.11 -14.25
N PHE A 390 15.35 -18.91 -13.75
CA PHE A 390 15.86 -18.41 -12.47
C PHE A 390 14.76 -18.48 -11.41
N SER A 391 15.16 -18.59 -10.13
CA SER A 391 14.22 -18.48 -9.02
C SER A 391 13.68 -17.06 -8.80
N THR A 392 12.68 -16.90 -7.93
CA THR A 392 12.02 -15.61 -7.65
C THR A 392 13.01 -14.56 -7.13
N HIS A 393 12.68 -13.29 -7.38
CA HIS A 393 13.52 -12.14 -7.01
C HIS A 393 14.95 -12.23 -7.57
N THR A 394 15.06 -12.34 -8.89
CA THR A 394 16.35 -12.28 -9.61
C THR A 394 16.75 -10.81 -9.83
N ILE A 395 17.93 -10.41 -9.35
CA ILE A 395 18.38 -9.01 -9.30
C ILE A 395 19.49 -8.71 -10.30
N PHE A 396 19.31 -7.63 -11.06
CA PHE A 396 20.26 -7.12 -12.04
C PHE A 396 20.58 -5.64 -11.81
N ARG A 397 21.72 -5.18 -12.32
CA ARG A 397 22.05 -3.76 -12.45
C ARG A 397 21.80 -3.31 -13.89
N ILE A 398 21.21 -2.13 -14.07
CA ILE A 398 20.84 -1.59 -15.40
C ILE A 398 22.03 -0.87 -16.03
N ASP A 399 22.64 -1.42 -17.08
CA ASP A 399 23.89 -0.89 -17.65
C ASP A 399 23.66 0.11 -18.79
N GLN A 400 23.13 -0.38 -19.91
CA GLN A 400 22.96 0.36 -21.15
C GLN A 400 21.55 0.15 -21.71
N ILE A 401 20.84 1.25 -21.92
CA ILE A 401 19.57 1.27 -22.62
C ILE A 401 19.85 1.83 -24.02
N LYS A 402 19.39 1.13 -25.06
CA LYS A 402 19.60 1.48 -26.47
C LYS A 402 18.28 1.36 -27.22
N HIS A 403 18.08 2.20 -28.21
CA HIS A 403 17.03 1.98 -29.21
C HIS A 403 17.40 0.76 -30.07
N ILE A 404 16.41 0.05 -30.59
CA ILE A 404 16.60 -0.96 -31.64
C ILE A 404 15.95 -0.41 -32.90
N GLU A 405 16.76 -0.15 -33.92
CA GLU A 405 16.27 0.18 -35.26
C GLU A 405 15.50 -1.02 -35.83
N ASP A 406 14.25 -0.78 -36.20
CA ASP A 406 13.32 -1.79 -36.70
C ASP A 406 12.41 -1.14 -37.76
N HIS A 407 12.09 -1.87 -38.83
CA HIS A 407 11.33 -1.30 -39.95
C HIS A 407 9.83 -1.13 -39.63
N ASP A 408 9.30 -1.88 -38.66
CA ASP A 408 7.86 -1.87 -38.35
C ASP A 408 7.50 -0.95 -37.17
N THR A 409 8.46 -0.58 -36.31
CA THR A 409 8.17 0.25 -35.11
C THR A 409 9.38 0.93 -34.47
N GLU A 410 9.23 2.22 -34.15
CA GLU A 410 10.21 2.97 -33.33
C GLU A 410 10.12 2.63 -31.82
N ARG A 411 9.14 1.83 -31.37
CA ARG A 411 8.92 1.52 -29.94
C ARG A 411 9.67 0.27 -29.45
N LEU A 412 10.79 -0.08 -30.08
CA LEU A 412 11.66 -1.20 -29.71
C LEU A 412 12.97 -0.74 -29.04
N TRP A 413 13.33 -1.39 -27.93
CA TRP A 413 14.46 -1.00 -27.09
C TRP A 413 15.22 -2.23 -26.56
N GLN A 414 16.54 -2.10 -26.44
CA GLN A 414 17.41 -3.07 -25.78
C GLN A 414 17.82 -2.54 -24.41
N VAL A 415 17.70 -3.37 -23.38
CA VAL A 415 18.16 -3.06 -22.02
C VAL A 415 19.20 -4.10 -21.61
N ASN A 416 20.46 -3.69 -21.56
CA ASN A 416 21.55 -4.52 -21.03
C ASN A 416 21.49 -4.53 -19.50
N LEU A 417 21.54 -5.75 -18.95
CA LEU A 417 21.44 -6.05 -17.52
C LEU A 417 22.62 -6.94 -17.10
N THR A 418 23.37 -6.55 -16.08
CA THR A 418 24.39 -7.41 -15.46
C THR A 418 23.81 -8.09 -14.21
N PHE A 419 23.95 -9.41 -14.11
CA PHE A 419 23.47 -10.19 -12.97
C PHE A 419 24.26 -9.86 -11.69
N THR A 420 23.54 -9.71 -10.56
CA THR A 420 24.13 -9.26 -9.28
C THR A 420 23.99 -10.29 -8.16
N GLY A 421 24.70 -10.06 -7.06
CA GLY A 421 24.72 -10.90 -5.87
C GLY A 421 25.28 -10.13 -4.67
N ASN A 422 25.60 -10.81 -3.57
CA ASN A 422 26.03 -10.18 -2.31
C ASN A 422 27.36 -9.39 -2.40
N ASN A 423 28.08 -9.50 -3.52
CA ASN A 423 29.26 -8.66 -3.83
C ASN A 423 28.87 -7.23 -4.28
N ASP A 424 27.63 -7.00 -4.69
CA ASP A 424 27.15 -5.66 -5.05
C ASP A 424 26.90 -4.85 -3.77
N HIS A 425 27.61 -3.72 -3.62
CA HIS A 425 27.57 -2.89 -2.42
C HIS A 425 26.16 -2.36 -2.09
N ASP A 426 25.37 -1.99 -3.10
CA ASP A 426 24.03 -1.45 -2.91
C ASP A 426 23.05 -2.51 -2.40
N LEU A 427 23.16 -3.72 -2.98
CA LEU A 427 22.36 -4.87 -2.59
C LEU A 427 22.76 -5.42 -1.23
N ASN A 428 24.06 -5.48 -0.93
CA ASN A 428 24.56 -5.98 0.35
C ASN A 428 24.15 -5.04 1.50
N ALA A 429 24.32 -3.72 1.34
CA ALA A 429 23.86 -2.74 2.33
C ALA A 429 22.34 -2.83 2.59
N LEU A 430 21.54 -2.99 1.54
CA LEU A 430 20.09 -3.18 1.64
C LEU A 430 19.73 -4.50 2.33
N THR A 431 20.39 -5.60 1.95
CA THR A 431 20.15 -6.94 2.52
C THR A 431 20.55 -7.00 3.99
N ALA A 432 21.67 -6.38 4.37
CA ALA A 432 22.12 -6.26 5.75
C ALA A 432 21.16 -5.42 6.60
N HIS A 433 20.60 -4.33 6.03
CA HIS A 433 19.57 -3.53 6.70
C HIS A 433 18.29 -4.34 6.92
N MET A 434 17.70 -4.93 5.86
CA MET A 434 16.47 -5.73 5.97
C MET A 434 16.63 -6.93 6.92
N ARG A 435 17.78 -7.63 6.87
CA ARG A 435 18.08 -8.73 7.80
C ARG A 435 18.25 -8.25 9.23
N LYS A 436 18.88 -7.09 9.48
CA LYS A 436 18.96 -6.50 10.83
C LYS A 436 17.57 -6.26 11.42
N GLU A 437 16.61 -5.79 10.62
CA GLU A 437 15.22 -5.56 11.08
C GLU A 437 14.34 -6.82 11.19
N LEU A 438 14.83 -8.00 10.79
CA LEU A 438 14.09 -9.27 10.75
C LEU A 438 14.91 -10.42 11.36
N SER A 439 15.90 -10.08 12.20
CA SER A 439 16.99 -10.99 12.62
C SER A 439 16.62 -12.00 13.72
N TRP A 440 15.38 -11.98 14.23
CA TRP A 440 14.99 -12.67 15.47
C TRP A 440 13.90 -13.74 15.31
N THR A 441 13.33 -13.88 14.11
CA THR A 441 12.20 -14.80 13.83
C THR A 441 12.52 -15.69 12.64
N LYS A 442 11.86 -16.86 12.58
CA LYS A 442 12.02 -17.85 11.50
C LYS A 442 10.67 -18.36 10.99
N GLY A 443 10.66 -18.89 9.76
CA GLY A 443 9.53 -19.58 9.15
C GLY A 443 8.23 -18.79 9.22
N TRP A 444 7.15 -19.43 9.67
CA TRP A 444 5.84 -18.80 9.86
C TRP A 444 5.85 -17.54 10.73
N SER A 445 6.69 -17.47 11.78
CA SER A 445 6.79 -16.29 12.64
C SER A 445 7.39 -15.09 11.88
N ARG A 446 8.43 -15.37 11.08
CA ARG A 446 9.09 -14.39 10.20
C ARG A 446 8.15 -13.90 9.09
N LEU A 447 7.31 -14.79 8.57
CA LEU A 447 6.28 -14.45 7.58
C LEU A 447 5.21 -13.52 8.18
N GLY A 448 4.79 -13.75 9.42
CA GLY A 448 3.89 -12.83 10.15
C GLY A 448 4.49 -11.43 10.34
N ASP A 449 5.77 -11.31 10.65
CA ASP A 449 6.46 -10.02 10.79
C ASP A 449 6.45 -9.24 9.47
N ILE A 450 6.70 -9.95 8.35
CA ILE A 450 6.67 -9.39 7.00
C ILE A 450 5.25 -8.93 6.65
N LEU A 451 4.21 -9.70 6.99
CA LEU A 451 2.81 -9.33 6.78
C LEU A 451 2.42 -8.06 7.55
N ILE A 452 2.87 -7.90 8.80
CA ILE A 452 2.68 -6.66 9.59
C ILE A 452 3.37 -5.47 8.90
N LYS A 453 4.62 -5.63 8.44
CA LYS A 453 5.36 -4.57 7.73
C LYS A 453 4.75 -4.17 6.38
N MET A 454 4.14 -5.12 5.67
CA MET A 454 3.40 -4.85 4.42
C MET A 454 1.98 -4.31 4.66
N GLY A 455 1.56 -4.14 5.92
CA GLY A 455 0.24 -3.60 6.29
C GLY A 455 -0.89 -4.64 6.34
N HIS A 456 -0.65 -5.89 5.94
CA HIS A 456 -1.62 -7.00 5.95
C HIS A 456 -1.88 -7.56 7.36
N SER A 457 -2.18 -6.67 8.32
CA SER A 457 -2.30 -6.97 9.75
C SER A 457 -3.37 -8.02 10.06
N ALA A 458 -4.47 -8.08 9.28
CA ALA A 458 -5.50 -9.10 9.44
C ALA A 458 -5.06 -10.52 9.01
N LYS A 459 -4.09 -10.64 8.08
CA LYS A 459 -3.47 -11.93 7.72
C LYS A 459 -2.43 -12.35 8.76
N ALA A 460 -1.69 -11.38 9.31
CA ALA A 460 -0.84 -11.62 10.46
C ALA A 460 -1.65 -12.05 11.70
N GLU A 461 -2.82 -11.46 11.95
CA GLU A 461 -3.74 -11.87 13.02
C GLU A 461 -4.09 -13.36 12.91
N GLN A 462 -4.61 -13.79 11.77
CA GLN A 462 -5.00 -15.18 11.49
C GLN A 462 -3.81 -16.14 11.67
N LEU A 463 -2.63 -15.77 11.14
CA LEU A 463 -1.42 -16.59 11.26
C LEU A 463 -0.94 -16.69 12.73
N TYR A 464 -0.90 -15.60 13.49
CA TYR A 464 -0.48 -15.64 14.89
C TYR A 464 -1.50 -16.34 15.79
N GLN A 465 -2.79 -16.31 15.50
CA GLN A 465 -3.79 -17.13 16.22
C GLN A 465 -3.47 -18.62 16.07
N ILE A 466 -3.27 -19.11 14.84
CA ILE A 466 -2.88 -20.51 14.55
C ILE A 466 -1.55 -20.86 15.22
N LEU A 467 -0.55 -19.95 15.20
CA LEU A 467 0.73 -20.18 15.86
C LEU A 467 0.62 -20.22 17.40
N ILE A 468 -0.29 -19.46 18.02
CA ILE A 468 -0.54 -19.48 19.47
C ILE A 468 -1.18 -20.79 19.91
N GLU A 469 -2.12 -21.33 19.13
CA GLU A 469 -2.77 -22.61 19.39
C GLU A 469 -1.78 -23.78 19.33
N ASN A 470 -0.88 -23.75 18.34
CA ASN A 470 0.13 -24.80 18.13
C ASN A 470 1.43 -24.56 18.94
N ALA A 471 1.60 -23.43 19.62
CA ALA A 471 2.82 -23.11 20.37
C ALA A 471 3.02 -24.05 21.58
N HIS A 472 3.94 -25.00 21.47
CA HIS A 472 4.32 -25.87 22.59
C HIS A 472 5.15 -25.12 23.66
N GLU A 473 6.06 -24.23 23.25
CA GLU A 473 6.88 -23.46 24.19
C GLU A 473 6.18 -22.19 24.71
N ALA A 474 6.40 -21.90 25.99
CA ALA A 474 5.90 -20.68 26.63
C ALA A 474 6.54 -19.41 26.06
N ASN A 475 7.82 -19.47 25.66
CA ASN A 475 8.53 -18.34 25.07
C ASN A 475 7.92 -17.94 23.72
N ASP A 476 7.74 -18.91 22.83
CA ASP A 476 7.11 -18.71 21.53
C ASP A 476 5.68 -18.21 21.66
N ARG A 477 4.88 -18.82 22.55
CA ARG A 477 3.52 -18.36 22.82
C ARG A 477 3.48 -16.91 23.31
N ALA A 478 4.46 -16.47 24.11
CA ALA A 478 4.58 -15.07 24.51
C ALA A 478 4.99 -14.15 23.36
N ASN A 479 5.85 -14.60 22.46
CA ASN A 479 6.29 -13.84 21.30
C ASN A 479 5.17 -13.70 20.26
N TYR A 480 4.41 -14.76 19.98
CA TYR A 480 3.26 -14.71 19.08
C TYR A 480 2.13 -13.83 19.65
N ASN A 481 1.86 -13.90 20.97
CA ASN A 481 0.92 -12.96 21.62
C ASN A 481 1.42 -11.50 21.59
N TYR A 482 2.74 -11.28 21.61
CA TYR A 482 3.31 -9.95 21.46
C TYR A 482 3.10 -9.42 20.02
N GLN A 483 3.39 -10.20 18.97
CA GLN A 483 3.17 -9.77 17.58
C GLN A 483 1.69 -9.65 17.22
N LEU A 484 0.82 -10.54 17.71
CA LEU A 484 -0.63 -10.42 17.59
C LEU A 484 -1.15 -9.10 18.19
N GLY A 485 -0.60 -8.67 19.32
CA GLY A 485 -0.91 -7.36 19.91
C GLY A 485 -0.47 -6.17 19.04
N LEU A 486 0.63 -6.29 18.28
CA LEU A 486 1.02 -5.28 17.29
C LEU A 486 0.09 -5.28 16.07
N ALA A 487 -0.32 -6.45 15.58
CA ALA A 487 -1.29 -6.56 14.49
C ALA A 487 -2.63 -5.90 14.87
N TYR A 488 -3.18 -6.19 16.05
CA TYR A 488 -4.37 -5.50 16.56
C TYR A 488 -4.16 -3.99 16.75
N SER A 489 -2.97 -3.56 17.18
CA SER A 489 -2.66 -2.12 17.32
C SER A 489 -2.68 -1.40 15.98
N ASN A 490 -2.14 -2.02 14.91
CA ASN A 490 -2.15 -1.46 13.55
C ASN A 490 -3.57 -1.42 12.95
N MET A 491 -4.47 -2.33 13.38
CA MET A 491 -5.89 -2.32 13.00
C MET A 491 -6.76 -1.40 13.87
N GLY A 492 -6.17 -0.71 14.85
CA GLY A 492 -6.89 0.16 15.80
C GLY A 492 -7.71 -0.58 16.87
N GLU A 493 -7.61 -1.91 16.95
CA GLU A 493 -8.33 -2.76 17.90
C GLU A 493 -7.66 -2.80 19.27
N TYR A 494 -7.43 -1.61 19.86
CA TYR A 494 -6.60 -1.43 21.06
C TYR A 494 -7.00 -2.31 22.25
N SER A 495 -8.29 -2.64 22.42
CA SER A 495 -8.77 -3.55 23.47
C SER A 495 -8.27 -5.00 23.28
N LYS A 496 -8.22 -5.50 22.03
CA LYS A 496 -7.62 -6.81 21.73
C LYS A 496 -6.10 -6.74 21.87
N ALA A 497 -5.49 -5.65 21.39
CA ALA A 497 -4.04 -5.41 21.50
C ALA A 497 -3.53 -5.45 22.96
N LEU A 498 -4.21 -4.75 23.87
CA LEU A 498 -3.93 -4.80 25.30
C LEU A 498 -4.05 -6.23 25.86
N THR A 499 -5.08 -6.98 25.43
CA THR A 499 -5.31 -8.36 25.89
C THR A 499 -4.14 -9.27 25.50
N SER A 500 -3.73 -9.29 24.23
CA SER A 500 -2.60 -10.11 23.77
C SER A 500 -1.25 -9.65 24.32
N HIS A 501 -1.02 -8.33 24.43
CA HIS A 501 0.20 -7.82 25.07
C HIS A 501 0.26 -8.15 26.57
N GLN A 502 -0.86 -8.13 27.28
CA GLN A 502 -0.92 -8.53 28.69
C GLN A 502 -0.68 -10.04 28.86
N GLN A 503 -1.26 -10.87 27.99
CA GLN A 503 -0.98 -12.31 27.94
C GLN A 503 0.51 -12.59 27.70
N ALA A 504 1.14 -11.92 26.73
CA ALA A 504 2.58 -12.00 26.49
C ALA A 504 3.41 -11.57 27.72
N LEU A 505 3.04 -10.45 28.36
CA LEU A 505 3.70 -9.94 29.56
C LEU A 505 3.60 -10.92 30.74
N ASP A 506 2.43 -11.52 30.98
CA ASP A 506 2.21 -12.42 32.12
C ASP A 506 2.80 -13.83 31.92
N ILE A 507 3.09 -14.22 30.68
CA ILE A 507 3.98 -15.36 30.40
C ILE A 507 5.44 -14.95 30.64
N ARG A 508 5.91 -13.84 30.06
CA ARG A 508 7.29 -13.32 30.23
C ARG A 508 7.67 -13.11 31.69
N LYS A 509 6.76 -12.63 32.55
CA LYS A 509 6.98 -12.51 34.02
C LYS A 509 7.24 -13.83 34.74
N LYS A 510 6.80 -14.96 34.18
CA LYS A 510 6.96 -16.30 34.77
C LYS A 510 8.23 -17.00 34.28
N SER A 511 8.71 -16.69 33.08
CA SER A 511 9.89 -17.29 32.47
C SER A 511 11.16 -16.46 32.56
N LEU A 512 11.08 -15.12 32.68
CA LEU A 512 12.22 -14.22 32.56
C LEU A 512 12.56 -13.50 33.90
N PRO A 513 13.85 -13.16 34.15
CA PRO A 513 14.24 -12.39 35.32
C PRO A 513 13.56 -11.01 35.41
N PRO A 514 13.30 -10.45 36.61
CA PRO A 514 12.52 -9.21 36.78
C PRO A 514 13.05 -7.95 36.06
N ASN A 515 14.32 -7.93 35.64
CA ASN A 515 14.93 -6.83 34.90
C ASN A 515 15.20 -7.16 33.41
N HIS A 516 14.60 -8.22 32.85
CA HIS A 516 14.85 -8.64 31.47
C HIS A 516 14.36 -7.59 30.45
N PRO A 517 15.10 -7.31 29.35
CA PRO A 517 14.71 -6.32 28.35
C PRO A 517 13.29 -6.50 27.80
N ASP A 518 12.86 -7.74 27.55
CA ASP A 518 11.53 -8.02 26.97
C ASP A 518 10.36 -7.61 27.88
N LEU A 519 10.57 -7.59 29.20
CA LEU A 519 9.58 -7.06 30.14
C LEU A 519 9.43 -5.55 29.92
N ALA A 520 10.54 -4.82 29.77
CA ALA A 520 10.49 -3.40 29.43
C ALA A 520 9.88 -3.16 28.04
N THR A 521 10.13 -4.02 27.06
CA THR A 521 9.52 -3.95 25.73
C THR A 521 8.00 -4.16 25.81
N SER A 522 7.52 -5.21 26.50
CA SER A 522 6.09 -5.44 26.74
C SER A 522 5.43 -4.28 27.50
N TYR A 523 6.06 -3.76 28.56
CA TYR A 523 5.54 -2.59 29.28
C TYR A 523 5.51 -1.33 28.41
N ASN A 524 6.46 -1.18 27.47
CA ASN A 524 6.50 -0.06 26.55
C ASN A 524 5.40 -0.13 25.46
N THR A 525 5.09 -1.31 24.91
CA THR A 525 3.99 -1.44 23.94
C THR A 525 2.63 -1.28 24.61
N ILE A 526 2.41 -1.84 25.80
CA ILE A 526 1.20 -1.60 26.60
C ILE A 526 1.03 -0.10 26.89
N GLY A 527 2.11 0.61 27.23
CA GLY A 527 2.10 2.05 27.41
C GLY A 527 1.69 2.82 26.14
N LEU A 528 2.22 2.42 24.98
CA LEU A 528 1.88 3.02 23.70
C LEU A 528 0.40 2.81 23.34
N VAL A 529 -0.13 1.60 23.53
CA VAL A 529 -1.56 1.32 23.27
C VAL A 529 -2.46 2.15 24.20
N TYR A 530 -2.13 2.25 25.49
CA TYR A 530 -2.84 3.17 26.40
C TYR A 530 -2.73 4.64 25.98
N SER A 531 -1.59 5.08 25.41
CA SER A 531 -1.43 6.43 24.88
C SER A 531 -2.32 6.68 23.66
N ASN A 532 -2.45 5.70 22.76
CA ASN A 532 -3.32 5.78 21.58
C ASN A 532 -4.81 5.77 21.96
N MET A 533 -5.17 5.12 23.08
CA MET A 533 -6.52 5.19 23.68
C MET A 533 -6.78 6.48 24.48
N GLY A 534 -5.79 7.38 24.63
CA GLY A 534 -5.91 8.58 25.47
C GLY A 534 -5.84 8.32 26.99
N GLU A 535 -5.60 7.08 27.42
CA GLU A 535 -5.50 6.68 28.83
C GLU A 535 -4.14 7.04 29.44
N TYR A 536 -3.71 8.30 29.30
CA TYR A 536 -2.34 8.77 29.59
C TYR A 536 -1.82 8.41 31.00
N SER A 537 -2.69 8.32 32.02
CA SER A 537 -2.29 7.87 33.37
C SER A 537 -1.81 6.41 33.42
N LYS A 538 -2.46 5.51 32.66
CA LYS A 538 -2.03 4.11 32.55
C LYS A 538 -0.78 4.01 31.66
N ALA A 539 -0.75 4.76 30.55
CA ALA A 539 0.41 4.85 29.67
C ALA A 539 1.69 5.26 30.43
N LEU A 540 1.64 6.34 31.21
CA LEU A 540 2.75 6.78 32.07
C LEU A 540 3.19 5.70 33.07
N THR A 541 2.23 4.97 33.66
CA THR A 541 2.53 3.89 34.61
C THR A 541 3.32 2.76 33.94
N SER A 542 2.89 2.31 32.76
CA SER A 542 3.57 1.25 32.01
C SER A 542 4.93 1.71 31.45
N HIS A 543 5.04 2.91 30.89
CA HIS A 543 6.33 3.44 30.43
C HIS A 543 7.32 3.68 31.59
N GLN A 544 6.85 4.07 32.78
CA GLN A 544 7.70 4.18 33.96
C GLN A 544 8.23 2.82 34.41
N GLN A 545 7.40 1.77 34.39
CA GLN A 545 7.83 0.38 34.65
C GLN A 545 8.89 -0.08 33.63
N ALA A 546 8.72 0.21 32.34
CA ALA A 546 9.72 -0.07 31.31
C ALA A 546 11.04 0.69 31.54
N LEU A 547 10.95 1.99 31.88
CA LEU A 547 12.11 2.83 32.18
C LEU A 547 12.88 2.34 33.42
N ASP A 548 12.19 1.93 34.49
CA ASP A 548 12.83 1.50 35.73
C ASP A 548 13.42 0.08 35.66
N ILE A 549 12.98 -0.74 34.70
CA ILE A 549 13.70 -1.95 34.28
C ILE A 549 14.97 -1.55 33.51
N ARG A 550 14.84 -0.72 32.46
CA ARG A 550 15.96 -0.28 31.60
C ARG A 550 17.09 0.40 32.39
N LYS A 551 16.78 1.24 33.40
CA LYS A 551 17.78 1.85 34.31
C LYS A 551 18.60 0.84 35.13
N LYS A 552 18.08 -0.38 35.36
CA LYS A 552 18.75 -1.43 36.14
C LYS A 552 19.58 -2.38 35.27
N SER A 553 19.23 -2.52 33.99
CA SER A 553 19.88 -3.45 33.05
C SER A 553 20.80 -2.78 32.03
N LEU A 554 20.72 -1.46 31.83
CA LEU A 554 21.46 -0.74 30.78
C LEU A 554 22.37 0.37 31.35
N PRO A 555 23.51 0.70 30.68
CA PRO A 555 24.36 1.83 31.06
C PRO A 555 23.61 3.18 31.03
N PRO A 556 24.01 4.18 31.85
CA PRO A 556 23.26 5.44 31.99
C PRO A 556 22.99 6.24 30.71
N ASN A 557 23.84 6.10 29.68
CA ASN A 557 23.74 6.79 28.40
C ASN A 557 23.24 5.86 27.26
N HIS A 558 22.62 4.72 27.56
CA HIS A 558 22.15 3.79 26.52
C HIS A 558 21.01 4.39 25.67
N PRO A 559 20.98 4.18 24.33
CA PRO A 559 19.94 4.73 23.44
C PRO A 559 18.50 4.50 23.93
N ASP A 560 18.17 3.29 24.38
CA ASP A 560 16.85 2.92 24.92
C ASP A 560 16.38 3.81 26.08
N LEU A 561 17.29 4.37 26.88
CA LEU A 561 16.93 5.31 27.94
C LEU A 561 16.48 6.65 27.34
N ALA A 562 17.18 7.17 26.32
CA ALA A 562 16.75 8.35 25.57
C ALA A 562 15.39 8.12 24.90
N THR A 563 15.19 6.96 24.26
CA THR A 563 13.88 6.58 23.69
C THR A 563 12.80 6.52 24.76
N SER A 564 13.07 5.90 25.92
CA SER A 564 12.11 5.81 27.04
C SER A 564 11.75 7.18 27.60
N TYR A 565 12.73 8.07 27.80
CA TYR A 565 12.46 9.45 28.24
C TYR A 565 11.68 10.23 27.18
N ASN A 566 11.99 10.09 25.89
CA ASN A 566 11.26 10.74 24.80
C ASN A 566 9.78 10.29 24.75
N THR A 567 9.50 8.98 24.89
CA THR A 567 8.11 8.48 24.90
C THR A 567 7.33 8.98 26.11
N ILE A 568 7.94 9.04 27.31
CA ILE A 568 7.28 9.62 28.49
C ILE A 568 7.05 11.13 28.31
N GLY A 569 7.99 11.84 27.69
CA GLY A 569 7.84 13.25 27.30
C GLY A 569 6.64 13.48 26.37
N LEU A 570 6.45 12.60 25.39
CA LEU A 570 5.29 12.63 24.48
C LEU A 570 3.97 12.41 25.20
N VAL A 571 3.88 11.45 26.13
CA VAL A 571 2.65 11.23 26.91
C VAL A 571 2.33 12.42 27.83
N TYR A 572 3.33 13.06 28.44
CA TYR A 572 3.11 14.32 29.17
C TYR A 572 2.71 15.48 28.25
N SER A 573 3.26 15.55 27.03
CA SER A 573 2.89 16.54 26.01
C SER A 573 1.41 16.42 25.61
N ASN A 574 0.96 15.21 25.29
CA ASN A 574 -0.41 14.93 24.87
C ASN A 574 -1.44 15.15 25.99
N ARG A 575 -0.98 15.13 27.24
CA ARG A 575 -1.73 15.45 28.46
C ARG A 575 -1.68 16.95 28.84
N GLY A 576 -0.91 17.77 28.13
CA GLY A 576 -0.74 19.21 28.41
C GLY A 576 0.20 19.54 29.57
N GLU A 577 0.90 18.57 30.16
CA GLU A 577 1.84 18.78 31.28
C GLU A 577 3.24 19.18 30.75
N TYR A 578 3.27 20.27 29.98
CA TYR A 578 4.41 20.72 29.16
C TYR A 578 5.74 20.85 29.90
N SER A 579 5.76 21.32 31.14
CA SER A 579 6.99 21.43 31.95
C SER A 579 7.62 20.07 32.27
N LYS A 580 6.79 19.03 32.47
CA LYS A 580 7.28 17.65 32.60
C LYS A 580 7.77 17.14 31.26
N ALA A 581 6.98 17.33 30.20
CA ALA A 581 7.38 16.94 28.84
C ALA A 581 8.77 17.47 28.46
N LEU A 582 9.03 18.76 28.73
CA LEU A 582 10.33 19.41 28.53
C LEU A 582 11.47 18.65 29.24
N SER A 583 11.39 18.50 30.57
CA SER A 583 12.43 17.83 31.37
C SER A 583 12.66 16.36 31.01
N PHE A 584 11.68 15.69 30.39
CA PHE A 584 11.86 14.36 29.82
C PHE A 584 12.57 14.40 28.44
N TYR A 585 12.20 15.33 27.57
CA TYR A 585 12.90 15.53 26.28
C TYR A 585 14.34 16.03 26.44
N GLU A 586 14.62 16.92 27.40
CA GLU A 586 15.97 17.40 27.71
C GLU A 586 16.88 16.25 28.14
N ARG A 587 16.38 15.29 28.92
CA ARG A 587 17.14 14.07 29.31
C ARG A 587 17.37 13.12 28.13
N ALA A 588 16.42 13.04 27.19
CA ALA A 588 16.62 12.28 25.96
C ALA A 588 17.68 12.95 25.05
N LEU A 589 17.67 14.28 24.96
CA LEU A 589 18.65 15.08 24.23
C LEU A 589 20.06 14.96 24.83
N ASP A 590 20.20 15.12 26.14
CA ASP A 590 21.48 15.02 26.87
C ASP A 590 22.17 13.66 26.64
N ILE A 591 21.41 12.56 26.68
CA ILE A 591 21.94 11.24 26.32
C ILE A 591 22.33 11.19 24.85
N ARG A 592 21.44 11.59 23.92
CA ARG A 592 21.70 11.57 22.46
C ARG A 592 22.97 12.36 22.09
N GLN A 593 23.16 13.56 22.66
CA GLN A 593 24.35 14.40 22.44
C GLN A 593 25.66 13.77 22.96
N LYS A 594 25.60 12.83 23.92
CA LYS A 594 26.79 12.14 24.46
C LYS A 594 27.20 10.89 23.67
N ILE A 595 26.30 10.31 22.89
CA ILE A 595 26.53 9.03 22.19
C ILE A 595 26.38 9.09 20.67
N LEU A 596 25.89 10.19 20.10
CA LEU A 596 25.65 10.36 18.66
C LEU A 596 26.43 11.59 18.13
N PRO A 597 26.86 11.58 16.84
CA PRO A 597 27.43 12.77 16.21
C PRO A 597 26.46 13.97 16.25
N PRO A 598 26.94 15.22 16.33
CA PRO A 598 26.08 16.42 16.39
C PRO A 598 25.10 16.58 15.22
N THR A 599 25.35 15.92 14.09
CA THR A 599 24.52 15.91 12.87
C THR A 599 23.51 14.74 12.82
N HIS A 600 23.38 13.93 13.87
CA HIS A 600 22.53 12.73 13.83
C HIS A 600 21.01 13.08 13.85
N PRO A 601 20.15 12.41 13.03
CA PRO A 601 18.71 12.66 12.96
C PRO A 601 17.99 12.74 14.32
N ASP A 602 18.27 11.81 15.23
CA ASP A 602 17.76 11.80 16.61
C ASP A 602 17.91 13.13 17.38
N ILE A 603 19.00 13.87 17.14
CA ILE A 603 19.24 15.16 17.81
C ILE A 603 18.29 16.22 17.23
N ALA A 604 18.12 16.24 15.91
CA ALA A 604 17.12 17.10 15.25
C ALA A 604 15.70 16.76 15.73
N THR A 605 15.36 15.48 15.89
CA THR A 605 14.08 15.03 16.45
C THR A 605 13.89 15.48 17.91
N SER A 606 14.92 15.37 18.75
CA SER A 606 14.88 15.90 20.13
C SER A 606 14.65 17.43 20.14
N TYR A 607 15.38 18.20 19.32
CA TYR A 607 15.17 19.65 19.21
C TYR A 607 13.77 20.00 18.69
N ASN A 608 13.27 19.29 17.67
CA ASN A 608 11.92 19.46 17.13
C ASN A 608 10.84 19.25 18.20
N ASN A 609 11.02 18.25 19.07
CA ASN A 609 10.10 17.96 20.17
C ASN A 609 10.15 19.04 21.27
N ILE A 610 11.33 19.54 21.62
CA ILE A 610 11.49 20.65 22.58
C ILE A 610 10.91 21.96 22.01
N GLY A 611 11.13 22.24 20.72
CA GLY A 611 10.54 23.38 20.01
C GLY A 611 9.01 23.34 20.02
N LEU A 612 8.42 22.15 19.87
CA LEU A 612 6.96 21.95 19.95
C LEU A 612 6.42 22.28 21.35
N ILE A 613 7.11 21.87 22.42
CA ILE A 613 6.73 22.21 23.79
C ILE A 613 6.76 23.72 24.02
N TYR A 614 7.84 24.41 23.61
CA TYR A 614 7.90 25.87 23.73
C TYR A 614 6.84 26.58 22.86
N SER A 615 6.55 26.07 21.66
CA SER A 615 5.48 26.61 20.81
C SER A 615 4.11 26.47 21.47
N ASN A 616 3.81 25.32 22.08
CA ASN A 616 2.55 25.06 22.78
C ASN A 616 2.42 25.87 24.09
N MET A 617 3.55 26.29 24.68
CA MET A 617 3.61 27.24 25.81
C MET A 617 3.54 28.72 25.37
N GLY A 618 3.57 29.02 24.07
CA GLY A 618 3.63 30.39 23.54
C GLY A 618 5.02 31.05 23.63
N GLU A 619 6.06 30.32 24.03
CA GLU A 619 7.45 30.79 24.10
C GLU A 619 8.14 30.72 22.72
N TYR A 620 7.51 31.36 21.73
CA TYR A 620 7.84 31.23 20.30
C TYR A 620 9.30 31.52 19.95
N THR A 621 9.98 32.43 20.67
CA THR A 621 11.40 32.73 20.44
C THR A 621 12.33 31.58 20.82
N LYS A 622 12.01 30.80 21.87
CA LYS A 622 12.72 29.55 22.18
C LYS A 622 12.36 28.46 21.18
N ALA A 623 11.09 28.37 20.80
CA ALA A 623 10.64 27.40 19.80
C ALA A 623 11.40 27.54 18.49
N LEU A 624 11.53 28.76 17.95
CA LEU A 624 12.33 29.05 16.76
C LEU A 624 13.78 28.58 16.90
N SER A 625 14.48 28.95 17.99
CA SER A 625 15.88 28.54 18.22
C SER A 625 16.09 27.03 18.16
N PHE A 626 15.16 26.23 18.71
CA PHE A 626 15.23 24.77 18.62
C PHE A 626 14.85 24.24 17.24
N TYR A 627 13.85 24.81 16.56
CA TYR A 627 13.49 24.40 15.21
C TYR A 627 14.56 24.76 14.17
N GLU A 628 15.25 25.89 14.32
CA GLU A 628 16.39 26.31 13.49
C GLU A 628 17.57 25.34 13.66
N GLN A 629 17.85 24.89 14.89
CA GLN A 629 18.87 23.84 15.14
C GLN A 629 18.49 22.50 14.50
N ALA A 630 17.21 22.10 14.58
CA ALA A 630 16.72 20.89 13.92
C ALA A 630 16.80 20.98 12.39
N LEU A 631 16.43 22.14 11.82
CA LEU A 631 16.52 22.44 10.39
C LEU A 631 17.97 22.40 9.91
N HIS A 632 18.90 23.05 10.64
CA HIS A 632 20.32 23.05 10.28
C HIS A 632 20.90 21.62 10.26
N ILE A 633 20.56 20.75 11.21
CA ILE A 633 20.97 19.34 11.16
C ILE A 633 20.38 18.65 9.91
N ARG A 634 19.09 18.81 9.65
CA ARG A 634 18.41 18.23 8.46
C ARG A 634 19.03 18.71 7.14
N GLN A 635 19.33 20.00 7.00
CA GLN A 635 19.96 20.59 5.81
C GLN A 635 21.37 20.04 5.54
N ASN A 636 22.11 19.62 6.57
CA ASN A 636 23.46 19.06 6.42
C ASN A 636 23.49 17.56 6.07
N ILE A 637 22.37 16.83 6.21
CA ILE A 637 22.32 15.37 6.02
C ILE A 637 21.34 14.90 4.95
N LEU A 638 20.40 15.77 4.52
CA LEU A 638 19.36 15.44 3.56
C LEU A 638 19.59 16.15 2.20
N PRO A 639 19.17 15.55 1.07
CA PRO A 639 19.11 16.25 -0.21
C PRO A 639 18.27 17.54 -0.14
N PRO A 640 18.59 18.59 -0.93
CA PRO A 640 17.92 19.90 -0.82
C PRO A 640 16.40 19.90 -0.97
N ASN A 641 15.83 18.89 -1.62
CA ASN A 641 14.38 18.73 -1.83
C ASN A 641 13.76 17.64 -0.93
N HIS A 642 14.39 17.21 0.17
CA HIS A 642 13.83 16.13 1.01
C HIS A 642 12.56 16.57 1.76
N PRO A 643 11.49 15.75 1.84
CA PRO A 643 10.23 16.13 2.49
C PRO A 643 10.34 16.67 3.92
N ASP A 644 11.20 16.09 4.78
CA ASP A 644 11.52 16.60 6.13
C ASP A 644 11.91 18.09 6.18
N LEU A 645 12.52 18.62 5.11
CA LEU A 645 12.85 20.05 5.01
C LEU A 645 11.57 20.87 4.83
N ALA A 646 10.64 20.42 3.97
CA ALA A 646 9.32 21.04 3.83
C ALA A 646 8.50 20.97 5.13
N THR A 647 8.58 19.86 5.88
CA THR A 647 7.99 19.75 7.22
C THR A 647 8.61 20.78 8.18
N SER A 648 9.94 20.89 8.20
CA SER A 648 10.68 21.82 9.07
C SER A 648 10.34 23.29 8.75
N TYR A 649 10.30 23.66 7.47
CA TYR A 649 9.89 25.00 7.03
C TYR A 649 8.41 25.27 7.34
N ASN A 650 7.49 24.32 7.15
CA ASN A 650 6.09 24.48 7.57
C ASN A 650 5.95 24.75 9.08
N THR A 651 6.73 24.05 9.92
CA THR A 651 6.72 24.26 11.38
C THR A 651 7.28 25.63 11.77
N ILE A 652 8.41 26.06 11.20
CA ILE A 652 8.99 27.38 11.46
C ILE A 652 8.06 28.50 10.95
N GLY A 653 7.47 28.31 9.77
CA GLY A 653 6.46 29.20 9.20
C GLY A 653 5.24 29.37 10.11
N LEU A 654 4.77 28.29 10.75
CA LEU A 654 3.67 28.32 11.73
C LEU A 654 4.02 29.13 12.98
N VAL A 655 5.25 29.01 13.50
CA VAL A 655 5.68 29.82 14.66
C VAL A 655 5.74 31.31 14.30
N HIS A 656 6.31 31.68 13.16
CA HIS A 656 6.26 33.06 12.67
C HIS A 656 4.83 33.56 12.43
N SER A 657 3.95 32.70 11.91
CA SER A 657 2.53 32.97 11.70
C SER A 657 1.82 33.31 13.03
N ASN A 658 2.09 32.54 14.09
CA ASN A 658 1.55 32.78 15.43
C ASN A 658 2.16 34.02 16.12
N MET A 659 3.39 34.41 15.78
CA MET A 659 4.00 35.67 16.21
C MET A 659 3.49 36.91 15.44
N GLY A 660 2.72 36.73 14.36
CA GLY A 660 2.30 37.81 13.46
C GLY A 660 3.36 38.25 12.45
N ASP A 661 4.50 37.54 12.35
CA ASP A 661 5.54 37.76 11.33
C ASP A 661 5.13 37.09 10.01
N TYR A 662 4.03 37.59 9.44
CA TYR A 662 3.40 37.05 8.23
C TYR A 662 4.31 37.10 7.01
N ALA A 663 5.34 37.96 7.00
CA ALA A 663 6.32 38.02 5.92
C ALA A 663 7.26 36.81 5.94
N LYS A 664 7.85 36.48 7.10
CA LYS A 664 8.67 35.26 7.23
C LYS A 664 7.84 33.99 7.12
N ALA A 665 6.63 33.99 7.68
CA ALA A 665 5.71 32.85 7.57
C ALA A 665 5.45 32.46 6.11
N LEU A 666 5.16 33.43 5.23
CA LEU A 666 5.02 33.19 3.79
C LEU A 666 6.31 32.64 3.16
N SER A 667 7.46 33.25 3.43
CA SER A 667 8.75 32.80 2.88
C SER A 667 9.04 31.33 3.18
N PHE A 668 8.79 30.88 4.41
CA PHE A 668 8.96 29.48 4.80
C PHE A 668 7.89 28.55 4.21
N TYR A 669 6.62 28.96 4.16
CA TYR A 669 5.58 28.16 3.50
C TYR A 669 5.79 28.04 1.97
N GLU A 670 6.34 29.07 1.32
CA GLU A 670 6.69 29.05 -0.10
C GLU A 670 7.90 28.11 -0.36
N GLN A 671 8.91 28.10 0.51
CA GLN A 671 10.00 27.11 0.47
C GLN A 671 9.51 25.67 0.66
N ALA A 672 8.60 25.44 1.61
CA ALA A 672 8.00 24.12 1.81
C ALA A 672 7.21 23.66 0.57
N LEU A 673 6.43 24.58 -0.03
CA LEU A 673 5.63 24.29 -1.21
C LEU A 673 6.49 23.99 -2.45
N ASP A 674 7.60 24.69 -2.65
CA ASP A 674 8.56 24.44 -3.74
C ASP A 674 9.22 23.05 -3.63
N ILE A 675 9.58 22.62 -2.42
CA ILE A 675 10.10 21.27 -2.17
C ILE A 675 9.04 20.20 -2.48
N CYS A 676 7.80 20.38 -2.01
CA CYS A 676 6.68 19.49 -2.32
C CYS A 676 6.45 19.39 -3.85
N GLN A 677 6.48 20.53 -4.57
CA GLN A 677 6.28 20.56 -6.03
C GLN A 677 7.34 19.77 -6.82
N LYS A 678 8.53 19.58 -6.24
CA LYS A 678 9.65 18.84 -6.86
C LYS A 678 9.70 17.36 -6.51
N THR A 679 8.87 16.88 -5.59
CA THR A 679 9.00 15.52 -5.02
C THR A 679 7.71 14.73 -4.87
N LEU A 680 6.56 15.39 -4.77
CA LEU A 680 5.28 14.74 -4.49
C LEU A 680 4.38 14.70 -5.73
N PRO A 681 3.62 13.61 -5.95
CA PRO A 681 2.75 13.48 -7.11
C PRO A 681 1.63 14.54 -7.08
N PRO A 682 1.10 14.98 -8.24
CA PRO A 682 0.02 15.95 -8.31
C PRO A 682 -1.17 15.56 -7.40
N ASN A 683 -1.66 16.53 -6.62
CA ASN A 683 -2.72 16.38 -5.62
C ASN A 683 -2.35 15.63 -4.32
N HIS A 684 -1.07 15.40 -3.99
CA HIS A 684 -0.66 14.92 -2.65
C HIS A 684 -1.26 15.78 -1.50
N PRO A 685 -1.69 15.19 -0.36
CA PRO A 685 -2.32 15.92 0.75
C PRO A 685 -1.56 17.16 1.24
N ASP A 686 -0.23 17.11 1.29
CA ASP A 686 0.62 18.21 1.77
C ASP A 686 0.46 19.49 0.96
N PHE A 687 0.15 19.40 -0.34
CA PHE A 687 -0.17 20.58 -1.14
C PHE A 687 -1.41 21.30 -0.60
N ALA A 688 -2.46 20.56 -0.23
CA ALA A 688 -3.66 21.16 0.34
C ALA A 688 -3.37 21.83 1.70
N GLN A 689 -2.52 21.21 2.52
CA GLN A 689 -2.10 21.78 3.80
C GLN A 689 -1.24 23.04 3.62
N SER A 690 -0.26 23.03 2.71
CA SER A 690 0.55 24.21 2.37
C SER A 690 -0.30 25.36 1.82
N TYR A 691 -1.22 25.09 0.89
CA TYR A 691 -2.15 26.12 0.40
C TYR A 691 -3.10 26.62 1.49
N ASN A 692 -3.56 25.77 2.41
CA ASN A 692 -4.37 26.18 3.55
C ASN A 692 -3.59 27.15 4.48
N ASN A 693 -2.33 26.86 4.76
CA ASN A 693 -1.46 27.70 5.60
C ASN A 693 -1.17 29.06 4.95
N ILE A 694 -0.78 29.08 3.66
CA ILE A 694 -0.57 30.31 2.88
C ILE A 694 -1.88 31.13 2.81
N GLY A 695 -3.02 30.47 2.62
CA GLY A 695 -4.34 31.08 2.64
C GLY A 695 -4.67 31.76 3.97
N TRP A 696 -4.33 31.11 5.09
CA TRP A 696 -4.50 31.66 6.44
C TRP A 696 -3.66 32.93 6.66
N VAL A 697 -2.38 32.91 6.27
CA VAL A 697 -1.52 34.10 6.39
C VAL A 697 -2.04 35.25 5.51
N HIS A 698 -2.46 34.95 4.28
CA HIS A 698 -3.07 35.95 3.41
C HIS A 698 -4.39 36.52 3.96
N SER A 699 -5.22 35.74 4.66
CA SER A 699 -6.43 36.26 5.33
C SER A 699 -6.08 37.28 6.40
N ASN A 700 -5.10 36.96 7.28
CA ASN A 700 -4.68 37.86 8.35
C ASN A 700 -3.91 39.10 7.86
N MET A 701 -3.34 39.05 6.65
CA MET A 701 -2.81 40.23 5.95
C MET A 701 -3.89 41.04 5.19
N SER A 702 -5.18 40.72 5.34
CA SER A 702 -6.31 41.28 4.57
C SER A 702 -6.19 41.11 3.04
N LYS A 703 -5.36 40.16 2.57
CA LYS A 703 -5.14 39.84 1.15
C LYS A 703 -6.15 38.81 0.66
N TYR A 704 -7.43 39.09 0.89
CA TYR A 704 -8.54 38.13 0.79
C TYR A 704 -8.64 37.43 -0.58
N SER A 705 -8.36 38.12 -1.68
CA SER A 705 -8.35 37.53 -3.02
C SER A 705 -7.29 36.43 -3.19
N LYS A 706 -6.09 36.61 -2.61
CA LYS A 706 -5.05 35.58 -2.58
C LYS A 706 -5.43 34.46 -1.61
N ALA A 707 -5.96 34.79 -0.43
CA ALA A 707 -6.43 33.80 0.55
C ALA A 707 -7.48 32.85 -0.06
N LEU A 708 -8.48 33.41 -0.75
CA LEU A 708 -9.53 32.68 -1.45
C LEU A 708 -8.97 31.77 -2.56
N SER A 709 -7.95 32.23 -3.30
CA SER A 709 -7.28 31.43 -4.32
C SER A 709 -6.58 30.20 -3.70
N CYS A 710 -5.78 30.41 -2.65
CA CYS A 710 -5.10 29.32 -1.95
C CYS A 710 -6.08 28.32 -1.34
N TYR A 711 -7.11 28.77 -0.61
CA TYR A 711 -8.11 27.86 -0.04
C TYR A 711 -8.92 27.10 -1.11
N LYS A 712 -9.18 27.69 -2.27
CA LYS A 712 -9.82 26.97 -3.39
C LYS A 712 -8.92 25.87 -3.97
N ARG A 713 -7.60 26.09 -4.08
CA ARG A 713 -6.66 25.03 -4.49
C ARG A 713 -6.55 23.92 -3.44
N ALA A 714 -6.56 24.27 -2.15
CA ALA A 714 -6.60 23.29 -1.07
C ALA A 714 -7.87 22.43 -1.09
N LEU A 715 -9.03 23.06 -1.36
CA LEU A 715 -10.31 22.37 -1.50
C LEU A 715 -10.34 21.44 -2.72
N ASP A 716 -9.93 21.91 -3.90
CA ASP A 716 -9.88 21.11 -5.14
C ASP A 716 -9.03 19.85 -4.99
N ILE A 717 -7.86 19.96 -4.36
CA ILE A 717 -6.99 18.82 -4.04
C ILE A 717 -7.69 17.86 -3.07
N ARG A 718 -8.24 18.37 -1.96
CA ARG A 718 -8.97 17.55 -0.98
C ARG A 718 -10.19 16.85 -1.60
N GLN A 719 -10.89 17.46 -2.54
CA GLN A 719 -12.04 16.86 -3.23
C GLN A 719 -11.67 15.70 -4.17
N LYS A 720 -10.40 15.56 -4.56
CA LYS A 720 -9.90 14.47 -5.43
C LYS A 720 -9.38 13.26 -4.67
N ILE A 721 -9.01 13.43 -3.40
CA ILE A 721 -8.29 12.42 -2.61
C ILE A 721 -9.04 11.98 -1.33
N LEU A 722 -10.12 12.67 -0.96
CA LEU A 722 -10.92 12.38 0.24
C LEU A 722 -12.36 12.04 -0.12
N SER A 723 -13.00 11.23 0.71
CA SER A 723 -14.43 10.91 0.54
C SER A 723 -15.30 12.18 0.66
N PRO A 724 -16.48 12.26 -0.01
CA PRO A 724 -17.28 13.48 -0.08
C PRO A 724 -17.77 14.07 1.26
N ASN A 725 -17.67 13.32 2.35
CA ASN A 725 -18.04 13.74 3.70
C ASN A 725 -16.83 13.93 4.65
N HIS A 726 -15.58 13.89 4.18
CA HIS A 726 -14.41 13.97 5.05
C HIS A 726 -14.30 15.33 5.79
N PRO A 727 -13.97 15.39 7.09
CA PRO A 727 -13.96 16.64 7.89
C PRO A 727 -13.12 17.78 7.29
N ASP A 728 -11.95 17.48 6.71
CA ASP A 728 -11.10 18.43 5.97
C ASP A 728 -11.83 19.26 4.90
N LEU A 729 -12.85 18.70 4.25
CA LEU A 729 -13.67 19.43 3.28
C LEU A 729 -14.49 20.51 3.99
N ALA A 730 -15.09 20.18 5.14
CA ALA A 730 -15.83 21.14 5.98
C ALA A 730 -14.92 22.23 6.56
N THR A 731 -13.70 21.88 6.97
CA THR A 731 -12.67 22.85 7.39
C THR A 731 -12.32 23.80 6.24
N SER A 732 -12.15 23.27 5.03
CA SER A 732 -11.84 24.05 3.82
C SER A 732 -13.00 25.00 3.43
N TYR A 733 -14.25 24.52 3.46
CA TYR A 733 -15.43 25.36 3.26
C TYR A 733 -15.60 26.42 4.37
N SER A 734 -15.26 26.10 5.62
CA SER A 734 -15.30 27.06 6.74
C SER A 734 -14.28 28.17 6.58
N ASN A 735 -13.06 27.86 6.14
CA ASN A 735 -12.04 28.86 5.85
C ASN A 735 -12.45 29.78 4.68
N ILE A 736 -13.02 29.22 3.60
CA ILE A 736 -13.59 30.00 2.49
C ILE A 736 -14.74 30.90 2.97
N GLY A 737 -15.64 30.40 3.83
CA GLY A 737 -16.73 31.19 4.40
C GLY A 737 -16.26 32.34 5.28
N LYS A 738 -15.17 32.15 6.04
CA LYS A 738 -14.53 33.21 6.82
C LYS A 738 -14.00 34.33 5.91
N VAL A 739 -13.29 33.99 4.82
CA VAL A 739 -12.79 34.98 3.85
C VAL A 739 -13.95 35.75 3.21
N TYR A 740 -15.02 35.08 2.79
CA TYR A 740 -16.21 35.78 2.26
C TYR A 740 -16.86 36.69 3.31
N SER A 741 -16.88 36.31 4.59
CA SER A 741 -17.36 37.17 5.68
C SER A 741 -16.48 38.40 5.87
N GLU A 742 -15.15 38.24 5.82
CA GLU A 742 -14.17 39.33 5.92
C GLU A 742 -14.21 40.28 4.70
N MET A 743 -14.68 39.80 3.54
CA MET A 743 -14.97 40.60 2.34
C MET A 743 -16.37 41.25 2.33
N GLY A 744 -17.24 40.97 3.31
CA GLY A 744 -18.63 41.44 3.31
C GLY A 744 -19.59 40.65 2.41
N GLU A 745 -19.13 39.58 1.74
CA GLU A 745 -19.93 38.72 0.87
C GLU A 745 -20.74 37.68 1.68
N TYR A 746 -21.53 38.14 2.65
CA TYR A 746 -22.16 37.29 3.68
C TYR A 746 -23.04 36.17 3.13
N SER A 747 -23.63 36.34 1.93
CA SER A 747 -24.42 35.29 1.27
C SER A 747 -23.55 34.08 0.87
N LYS A 748 -22.40 34.32 0.24
CA LYS A 748 -21.44 33.26 -0.12
C LYS A 748 -20.77 32.66 1.12
N ALA A 749 -20.58 33.46 2.16
CA ALA A 749 -20.14 32.96 3.47
C ALA A 749 -21.16 31.98 4.07
N LEU A 750 -22.45 32.36 4.09
CA LEU A 750 -23.55 31.52 4.58
C LEU A 750 -23.65 30.20 3.80
N THR A 751 -23.57 30.22 2.46
CA THR A 751 -23.50 29.00 1.64
C THR A 751 -22.32 28.10 2.04
N SER A 752 -21.13 28.69 2.22
CA SER A 752 -19.91 27.94 2.52
C SER A 752 -19.96 27.32 3.92
N HIS A 753 -20.35 28.08 4.94
CA HIS A 753 -20.49 27.57 6.31
C HIS A 753 -21.64 26.55 6.45
N THR A 754 -22.73 26.68 5.68
CA THR A 754 -23.81 25.69 5.66
C THR A 754 -23.32 24.36 5.07
N ARG A 755 -22.56 24.40 3.96
CA ARG A 755 -21.96 23.20 3.37
C ARG A 755 -20.94 22.51 4.30
N ALA A 756 -20.19 23.28 5.09
CA ALA A 756 -19.34 22.72 6.14
C ALA A 756 -20.16 22.01 7.24
N LEU A 757 -21.20 22.68 7.76
CA LEU A 757 -22.11 22.11 8.75
C LEU A 757 -22.77 20.81 8.26
N ASP A 758 -23.21 20.75 7.00
CA ASP A 758 -23.87 19.58 6.42
C ASP A 758 -22.93 18.39 6.15
N ILE A 759 -21.62 18.65 6.04
CA ILE A 759 -20.59 17.60 6.06
C ILE A 759 -20.38 17.08 7.48
N TYR A 760 -20.21 17.97 8.47
CA TYR A 760 -20.05 17.55 9.88
C TYR A 760 -21.25 16.73 10.38
N LYS A 761 -22.49 17.11 10.01
CA LYS A 761 -23.73 16.37 10.36
C LYS A 761 -23.74 14.91 9.93
N LYS A 762 -22.99 14.54 8.88
CA LYS A 762 -22.90 13.18 8.34
C LYS A 762 -21.77 12.36 8.95
N THR A 763 -20.93 12.98 9.77
CA THR A 763 -19.57 12.50 10.06
C THR A 763 -19.27 12.45 11.56
N PHE A 764 -19.89 13.33 12.36
CA PHE A 764 -19.68 13.42 13.80
C PHE A 764 -20.97 13.25 14.62
N PRO A 765 -20.90 12.71 15.85
CA PRO A 765 -22.05 12.65 16.77
C PRO A 765 -22.60 14.05 17.10
N PRO A 766 -23.92 14.22 17.34
CA PRO A 766 -24.59 15.54 17.36
C PRO A 766 -23.98 16.64 18.25
N ASP A 767 -23.33 16.26 19.36
CA ASP A 767 -22.72 17.19 20.32
C ASP A 767 -21.20 17.40 20.10
N HIS A 768 -20.64 17.07 18.92
CA HIS A 768 -19.22 17.29 18.63
C HIS A 768 -18.84 18.81 18.62
N PRO A 769 -17.70 19.23 19.19
CA PRO A 769 -17.31 20.64 19.31
C PRO A 769 -17.35 21.47 18.03
N ASP A 770 -17.06 20.88 16.87
CA ASP A 770 -17.03 21.58 15.56
C ASP A 770 -18.42 22.10 15.13
N PHE A 771 -19.49 21.49 15.64
CA PHE A 771 -20.85 22.03 15.46
C PHE A 771 -21.00 23.40 16.13
N ALA A 772 -20.43 23.61 17.32
CA ALA A 772 -20.47 24.89 18.00
C ALA A 772 -19.69 25.97 17.24
N GLN A 773 -18.56 25.64 16.61
CA GLN A 773 -17.84 26.56 15.74
C GLN A 773 -18.63 26.86 14.45
N SER A 774 -19.22 25.84 13.83
CA SER A 774 -20.05 25.97 12.63
C SER A 774 -21.27 26.87 12.87
N TYR A 775 -22.01 26.64 13.95
CA TYR A 775 -23.16 27.47 14.34
C TYR A 775 -22.75 28.92 14.68
N ASN A 776 -21.59 29.12 15.33
CA ASN A 776 -21.05 30.48 15.55
C ASN A 776 -20.78 31.23 14.25
N ASN A 777 -20.17 30.57 13.26
CA ASN A 777 -19.86 31.19 11.97
C ASN A 777 -21.14 31.56 11.20
N ILE A 778 -22.13 30.67 11.16
CA ILE A 778 -23.44 30.90 10.52
C ILE A 778 -24.20 32.04 11.25
N ALA A 779 -24.19 32.05 12.59
CA ALA A 779 -24.81 33.10 13.38
C ALA A 779 -24.16 34.47 13.15
N MET A 780 -22.83 34.53 13.00
CA MET A 780 -22.10 35.76 12.68
C MET A 780 -22.44 36.27 11.28
N ALA A 781 -22.60 35.38 10.29
CA ALA A 781 -23.08 35.75 8.96
C ALA A 781 -24.50 36.35 9.02
N TYR A 782 -25.44 35.73 9.72
CA TYR A 782 -26.78 36.29 9.93
C TYR A 782 -26.77 37.60 10.72
N GLN A 783 -25.94 37.73 11.74
CA GLN A 783 -25.76 38.99 12.49
C GLN A 783 -25.26 40.12 11.59
N ASN A 784 -24.37 39.83 10.64
CA ASN A 784 -23.86 40.83 9.69
C ASN A 784 -24.87 41.19 8.58
N MET A 785 -25.84 40.30 8.29
CA MET A 785 -27.03 40.61 7.48
C MET A 785 -28.12 41.37 8.26
N GLY A 786 -27.99 41.52 9.57
CA GLY A 786 -29.03 42.08 10.45
C GLY A 786 -30.15 41.09 10.84
N GLU A 787 -30.05 39.83 10.46
CA GLU A 787 -31.06 38.79 10.71
C GLU A 787 -30.93 38.18 12.13
N TYR A 788 -30.95 39.04 13.16
CA TYR A 788 -30.67 38.66 14.56
C TYR A 788 -31.57 37.53 15.09
N ALA A 789 -32.81 37.44 14.61
CA ALA A 789 -33.76 36.38 14.95
C ALA A 789 -33.31 34.97 14.49
N LYS A 790 -32.51 34.87 13.42
CA LYS A 790 -31.88 33.60 12.99
C LYS A 790 -30.54 33.37 13.69
N ALA A 791 -29.84 34.43 14.09
CA ALA A 791 -28.54 34.34 14.76
C ALA A 791 -28.64 33.79 16.20
N LEU A 792 -29.58 34.28 17.02
CA LEU A 792 -29.66 33.91 18.45
C LEU A 792 -29.83 32.39 18.69
N PRO A 793 -30.78 31.67 18.05
CA PRO A 793 -30.98 30.24 18.30
C PRO A 793 -29.77 29.36 17.93
N LEU A 794 -28.93 29.83 17.00
CA LEU A 794 -27.69 29.13 16.61
C LEU A 794 -26.60 29.33 17.66
N LEU A 795 -26.50 30.51 18.27
CA LEU A 795 -25.57 30.78 19.37
C LEU A 795 -25.97 30.04 20.65
N GLU A 796 -27.27 29.90 20.89
CA GLU A 796 -27.82 29.09 21.99
C GLU A 796 -27.47 27.61 21.81
N ARG A 797 -27.63 27.06 20.60
CA ARG A 797 -27.15 25.70 20.25
C ARG A 797 -25.63 25.55 20.38
N ALA A 798 -24.86 26.57 19.97
CA ALA A 798 -23.41 26.54 20.12
C ALA A 798 -22.98 26.51 21.59
N LEU A 799 -23.69 27.19 22.48
CA LEU A 799 -23.45 27.13 23.93
C LEU A 799 -23.86 25.79 24.55
N ASP A 800 -25.00 25.21 24.17
CA ASP A 800 -25.44 23.89 24.63
C ASP A 800 -24.41 22.79 24.29
N ILE A 801 -23.91 22.78 23.05
CA ILE A 801 -22.86 21.85 22.61
C ILE A 801 -21.55 22.09 23.36
N CYS A 802 -21.16 23.35 23.62
CA CYS A 802 -20.01 23.63 24.48
C CYS A 802 -20.22 23.12 25.91
N GLN A 803 -21.43 23.30 26.47
CA GLN A 803 -21.78 22.94 27.84
C GLN A 803 -21.72 21.43 28.10
N LYS A 804 -22.01 20.62 27.07
CA LYS A 804 -21.95 19.15 27.12
C LYS A 804 -20.55 18.59 26.89
N SER A 805 -19.82 19.16 25.94
CA SER A 805 -18.67 18.48 25.30
C SER A 805 -17.32 19.14 25.51
N LEU A 806 -17.25 20.29 26.20
CA LEU A 806 -16.01 21.05 26.39
C LEU A 806 -15.77 21.43 27.86
N PRO A 807 -14.52 21.49 28.32
CA PRO A 807 -14.20 21.84 29.71
C PRO A 807 -14.59 23.30 30.03
N PRO A 808 -14.91 23.63 31.29
CA PRO A 808 -15.20 25.00 31.69
C PRO A 808 -14.08 25.96 31.31
N ASN A 809 -14.45 27.13 30.76
CA ASN A 809 -13.55 28.15 30.22
C ASN A 809 -12.86 27.79 28.87
N HIS A 810 -13.29 26.76 28.13
CA HIS A 810 -12.79 26.52 26.76
C HIS A 810 -13.05 27.72 25.82
N PRO A 811 -12.14 28.09 24.90
CA PRO A 811 -12.27 29.28 24.02
C PRO A 811 -13.61 29.41 23.29
N ASN A 812 -14.22 28.30 22.85
CA ASN A 812 -15.51 28.32 22.14
C ASN A 812 -16.63 28.96 22.98
N PHE A 813 -16.63 28.84 24.31
CA PHE A 813 -17.59 29.55 25.17
C PHE A 813 -17.41 31.06 25.08
N ALA A 814 -16.16 31.56 25.12
CA ALA A 814 -15.88 33.00 25.01
C ALA A 814 -16.29 33.54 23.64
N GLN A 815 -16.08 32.77 22.56
CA GLN A 815 -16.50 33.16 21.22
C GLN A 815 -18.04 33.19 21.08
N SER A 816 -18.75 32.17 21.58
CA SER A 816 -20.22 32.14 21.62
C SER A 816 -20.79 33.33 22.41
N TYR A 817 -20.27 33.58 23.62
CA TYR A 817 -20.71 34.71 24.44
C TYR A 817 -20.38 36.06 23.79
N LYS A 818 -19.19 36.25 23.19
CA LYS A 818 -18.86 37.46 22.42
C LYS A 818 -19.86 37.69 21.30
N ASN A 819 -20.20 36.65 20.53
CA ASN A 819 -21.15 36.74 19.43
C ASN A 819 -22.56 37.10 19.93
N MET A 820 -23.04 36.53 21.03
CA MET A 820 -24.32 36.93 21.64
C MET A 820 -24.28 38.39 22.13
N GLY A 821 -23.14 38.82 22.70
CA GLY A 821 -22.91 40.22 23.08
C GLY A 821 -23.06 41.18 21.89
N MET A 822 -22.43 40.86 20.75
CA MET A 822 -22.53 41.65 19.51
C MET A 822 -23.96 41.67 18.95
N VAL A 823 -24.67 40.54 18.92
CA VAL A 823 -26.09 40.51 18.50
C VAL A 823 -26.95 41.41 19.38
N TYR A 824 -26.86 41.27 20.71
CA TYR A 824 -27.65 42.10 21.62
C TYR A 824 -27.25 43.59 21.60
N GLN A 825 -25.97 43.91 21.34
CA GLN A 825 -25.49 45.28 21.15
C GLN A 825 -26.12 45.91 19.91
N ASN A 826 -26.18 45.18 18.79
CA ASN A 826 -26.76 45.65 17.53
C ASN A 826 -28.29 45.73 17.58
N MET A 827 -28.94 44.92 18.43
CA MET A 827 -30.36 45.06 18.79
C MET A 827 -30.64 46.17 19.82
N GLY A 828 -29.64 46.92 20.27
CA GLY A 828 -29.78 47.98 21.29
C GLY A 828 -30.05 47.48 22.72
N ASN A 829 -30.02 46.17 22.98
CA ASN A 829 -30.19 45.60 24.31
C ASN A 829 -28.85 45.58 25.07
N TYR A 830 -28.36 46.78 25.39
CA TYR A 830 -27.06 47.01 26.00
C TYR A 830 -26.88 46.27 27.34
N LYS A 831 -27.95 46.12 28.14
CA LYS A 831 -27.92 45.34 29.40
C LYS A 831 -27.60 43.85 29.17
N LYS A 832 -28.22 43.20 28.18
CA LYS A 832 -27.86 41.82 27.80
C LYS A 832 -26.47 41.76 27.16
N ALA A 833 -26.17 42.69 26.26
CA ALA A 833 -24.88 42.74 25.57
C ALA A 833 -23.70 42.78 26.56
N LEU A 834 -23.80 43.63 27.57
CA LEU A 834 -22.80 43.77 28.63
C LEU A 834 -22.57 42.44 29.37
N SER A 835 -23.63 41.79 29.84
CA SER A 835 -23.53 40.54 30.59
C SER A 835 -22.84 39.43 29.77
N PHE A 836 -23.08 39.37 28.47
CA PHE A 836 -22.43 38.42 27.58
C PHE A 836 -20.95 38.77 27.31
N PHE A 837 -20.61 40.05 27.11
CA PHE A 837 -19.20 40.45 26.97
C PHE A 837 -18.40 40.23 28.27
N GLU A 838 -18.97 40.49 29.44
CA GLU A 838 -18.30 40.25 30.73
C GLU A 838 -18.05 38.74 30.98
N ARG A 839 -18.96 37.86 30.55
CA ARG A 839 -18.71 36.40 30.53
C ARG A 839 -17.60 36.00 29.57
N ALA A 840 -17.57 36.55 28.35
CA ALA A 840 -16.51 36.28 27.38
C ALA A 840 -15.13 36.78 27.87
N LEU A 841 -15.09 37.94 28.54
CA LEU A 841 -13.88 38.51 29.11
C LEU A 841 -13.34 37.64 30.26
N ASN A 842 -14.20 37.26 31.21
CA ASN A 842 -13.84 36.41 32.36
C ASN A 842 -13.23 35.06 31.96
N ILE A 843 -13.68 34.49 30.83
CA ILE A 843 -13.06 33.30 30.25
C ILE A 843 -11.70 33.65 29.64
N ASN A 844 -11.65 34.64 28.73
CA ASN A 844 -10.41 35.00 28.03
C ASN A 844 -9.27 35.43 28.98
N GLU A 845 -9.57 36.11 30.07
CA GLU A 845 -8.58 36.52 31.09
C GLU A 845 -7.99 35.34 31.89
N LYS A 846 -8.55 34.13 31.79
CA LYS A 846 -7.99 32.89 32.37
C LYS A 846 -7.15 32.06 31.40
N ILE A 847 -7.37 32.22 30.09
CA ILE A 847 -6.75 31.39 29.03
C ILE A 847 -5.76 32.14 28.13
N LEU A 848 -5.72 33.47 28.19
CA LEU A 848 -4.87 34.32 27.34
C LEU A 848 -4.10 35.33 28.19
N PRO A 849 -2.86 35.70 27.80
CA PRO A 849 -2.08 36.69 28.55
C PRO A 849 -2.77 38.07 28.52
N PRO A 850 -2.62 38.93 29.56
CA PRO A 850 -3.35 40.20 29.67
C PRO A 850 -3.15 41.18 28.51
N SER A 851 -2.08 41.03 27.73
CA SER A 851 -1.77 41.80 26.52
C SER A 851 -2.50 41.32 25.25
N HIS A 852 -3.25 40.21 25.31
CA HIS A 852 -3.81 39.58 24.11
C HIS A 852 -4.91 40.45 23.44
N PRO A 853 -4.89 40.67 22.12
CA PRO A 853 -5.82 41.58 21.43
C PRO A 853 -7.31 41.31 21.69
N HIS A 854 -7.72 40.05 21.88
CA HIS A 854 -9.12 39.72 22.22
C HIS A 854 -9.58 40.27 23.58
N ILE A 855 -8.69 40.41 24.57
CA ILE A 855 -9.01 41.01 25.86
C ILE A 855 -9.21 42.52 25.69
N ALA A 856 -8.32 43.19 24.96
CA ALA A 856 -8.44 44.61 24.63
C ALA A 856 -9.74 44.93 23.84
N LEU A 857 -10.06 44.12 22.83
CA LEU A 857 -11.30 44.25 22.05
C LEU A 857 -12.56 44.10 22.93
N LEU A 858 -12.61 43.07 23.79
CA LEU A 858 -13.76 42.87 24.70
C LEU A 858 -13.91 44.00 25.72
N ARG A 859 -12.82 44.50 26.29
CA ARG A 859 -12.84 45.66 27.19
C ARG A 859 -13.36 46.92 26.48
N SER A 860 -12.95 47.15 25.23
CA SER A 860 -13.48 48.24 24.39
C SER A 860 -14.98 48.08 24.06
N SER A 861 -15.43 46.86 23.72
CA SER A 861 -16.87 46.57 23.55
C SER A 861 -17.67 46.83 24.84
N ILE A 862 -17.16 46.41 26.00
CA ILE A 862 -17.78 46.67 27.31
C ILE A 862 -17.88 48.16 27.61
N GLU A 863 -16.83 48.94 27.33
CA GLU A 863 -16.83 50.40 27.52
C GLU A 863 -17.82 51.09 26.55
N CYS A 864 -17.84 50.68 25.28
CA CYS A 864 -18.78 51.18 24.28
C CYS A 864 -20.25 50.91 24.67
N VAL A 865 -20.54 49.73 25.22
CA VAL A 865 -21.86 49.37 25.72
C VAL A 865 -22.21 50.17 26.99
N LYS A 866 -21.27 50.31 27.94
CA LYS A 866 -21.47 51.11 29.17
C LYS A 866 -21.70 52.61 28.87
N LYS A 867 -21.14 53.14 27.78
CA LYS A 867 -21.39 54.51 27.28
C LYS A 867 -22.74 54.69 26.55
N LYS A 868 -23.53 53.62 26.38
CA LYS A 868 -24.86 53.63 25.74
C LYS A 868 -25.98 53.12 26.66
N MET A 869 -25.68 52.90 27.94
CA MET A 869 -26.62 52.47 28.99
C MET A 869 -27.07 53.64 29.87
#